data_AF-A0A847CYE3-F1
#
_entry.id   AF-A0A847CYE3-F1
#
_cell.length_a   1.000
_cell.length_b   1.000
_cell.length_c   1.000
_cell.angle_alpha   90.00
_cell.angle_beta   90.00
_cell.angle_gamma   90.00
#
_symmetry.space_group_name_H-M   'P 1'
#
loop_
_entity.id
_entity.type
_entity.pdbx_description
1 polymer ?
#
loop_
_entity_poly.entity_id
_entity_poly.type
_entity_poly.pdbx_seq_one_letter_code
_entity_poly.pdbx_strand_id
1 'polypeptide(L)'
;MGRSTGGILGHKSKEKIPEYFMKAALIDDYYDRLPTSNSSYGKWFDGTRKPEDVLWGLIVSHFDEDGFIDKLSKDLNDSVLRYIMIGFNIGLHEGETPDKRLFAFALAKQFYAIAQGCGNADEIVKDFYKPDAYITVFQEYANRTKLKYEKTKTPFSDGEERLLEDVYVCNILSSRLSATKNRHSRTQERTILNANLDSISEYSNRVILVANGGMGKSMMLQYLFLDSIKKHLQTGILPIMIELRDFSENSDLFNDYIVKTVETFDENLTKKKVSDLMSSGKCQILLDGADEIDLSDVNSFQRQIAELTDRYPYNQYVMASRDCDIIRGVQGFAKLYLRPFTSVQSSALINNLLADFEDETIKDEIAALTEGEYLQKHRVFASNPMLLTFVIMKHLHVNPFEGKKRLFYRTVYDAIVYGHDEEKKGYSRVFRSTQNAEEFTKVFKEFCAVTYMKHETEFDLDTFDEYFNNLATKDTLENPNIMSSKNFIHDACTTACMMYEEDIKLLYIDPGFQEYLFALYYYSADPEELKTLGRTLWDIPIIDFDGYDAFEMLYEFSLEKFESCLLKPYLHNIFNGTTEIEKFVKFLRHGYREFEYQVIDTDKIAKYTSENNADWISLKPIIIEPSNIIFMLLLQQLDID
;
A
#
# COMPACT_ATOMS: atom_id res chain seq x y z
N MET A 1 13.36 19.42 -47.53
CA MET A 1 11.92 19.75 -47.47
C MET A 1 11.18 18.93 -48.52
N GLY A 2 10.68 17.75 -48.15
CA GLY A 2 9.97 16.86 -49.08
C GLY A 2 8.45 17.01 -48.92
N ARG A 3 7.74 17.14 -50.05
CA ARG A 3 6.27 17.04 -50.25
C ARG A 3 5.38 17.39 -49.05
N SER A 4 4.65 18.51 -49.14
CA SER A 4 3.61 18.95 -48.19
C SER A 4 2.77 17.80 -47.62
N THR A 5 3.15 17.32 -46.44
CA THR A 5 2.35 16.40 -45.64
C THR A 5 1.18 17.19 -45.08
N GLY A 6 0.02 17.10 -45.73
CA GLY A 6 -1.21 17.76 -45.29
C GLY A 6 -1.64 17.28 -43.90
N GLY A 7 -2.32 18.16 -43.16
CA GLY A 7 -2.77 17.87 -41.79
C GLY A 7 -3.98 16.95 -41.68
N ILE A 8 -4.74 16.82 -42.76
CA ILE A 8 -5.87 15.89 -42.89
C ILE A 8 -5.50 14.84 -43.94
N LEU A 9 -5.59 13.57 -43.58
CA LEU A 9 -5.32 12.43 -44.45
C LEU A 9 -6.31 12.43 -45.62
N GLY A 10 -5.83 12.20 -46.84
CA GLY A 10 -6.67 12.18 -48.05
C GLY A 10 -7.12 13.55 -48.58
N HIS A 11 -7.05 14.62 -47.79
CA HIS A 11 -7.52 15.97 -48.17
C HIS A 11 -6.35 16.94 -48.36
N LYS A 12 -5.78 16.97 -49.57
CA LYS A 12 -4.56 17.75 -49.88
C LYS A 12 -4.75 18.91 -50.85
N SER A 13 -5.90 19.01 -51.53
CA SER A 13 -6.16 20.12 -52.46
C SER A 13 -6.84 21.28 -51.74
N LYS A 14 -6.60 22.50 -52.24
CA LYS A 14 -7.20 23.72 -51.69
C LYS A 14 -8.73 23.72 -51.76
N GLU A 15 -9.31 23.00 -52.71
CA GLU A 15 -10.76 22.82 -52.82
C GLU A 15 -11.30 21.80 -51.82
N LYS A 16 -10.52 20.74 -51.51
CA LYS A 16 -10.97 19.61 -50.69
C LYS A 16 -10.91 19.87 -49.19
N ILE A 17 -10.10 20.82 -48.74
CA ILE A 17 -9.98 21.17 -47.31
C ILE A 17 -11.24 21.90 -46.80
N PRO A 18 -11.72 22.99 -47.44
CA PRO A 18 -12.95 23.65 -47.01
C PRO A 18 -14.17 22.73 -47.17
N GLU A 19 -14.24 21.95 -48.26
CA GLU A 19 -15.32 20.97 -48.46
C GLU A 19 -15.39 19.96 -47.31
N TYR A 20 -14.23 19.47 -46.85
CA TYR A 20 -14.14 18.53 -45.73
C TYR A 20 -14.77 19.10 -44.46
N PHE A 21 -14.37 20.30 -44.03
CA PHE A 21 -14.88 20.89 -42.79
C PHE A 21 -16.38 21.19 -42.86
N MET A 22 -16.88 21.68 -44.00
CA MET A 22 -18.32 21.90 -44.16
C MET A 22 -19.14 20.60 -44.09
N LYS A 23 -18.61 19.51 -44.65
CA LYS A 23 -19.25 18.18 -44.59
C LYS A 23 -19.08 17.51 -43.23
N ALA A 24 -18.02 17.80 -42.50
CA ALA A 24 -17.85 17.30 -41.13
C ALA A 24 -18.83 18.00 -40.18
N ALA A 25 -19.19 19.26 -40.46
CA ALA A 25 -20.05 20.08 -39.61
C ALA A 25 -21.56 19.78 -39.72
N LEU A 26 -21.97 18.99 -40.71
CA LEU A 26 -23.37 18.73 -41.04
C LEU A 26 -23.58 17.24 -41.28
N ILE A 27 -24.77 16.74 -40.93
CA ILE A 27 -25.24 15.42 -41.37
C ILE A 27 -25.54 15.41 -42.88
N ASP A 28 -25.50 14.21 -43.48
CA ASP A 28 -25.59 13.99 -44.93
C ASP A 28 -26.83 14.63 -45.58
N ASP A 29 -27.95 14.73 -44.86
CA ASP A 29 -29.22 15.33 -45.31
C ASP A 29 -29.07 16.79 -45.79
N TYR A 30 -28.04 17.50 -45.33
CA TYR A 30 -27.81 18.90 -45.68
C TYR A 30 -26.75 19.11 -46.76
N TYR A 31 -26.16 18.03 -47.30
CA TYR A 31 -25.09 18.15 -48.30
C TYR A 31 -25.54 18.80 -49.61
N ASP A 32 -26.81 18.67 -49.99
CA ASP A 32 -27.37 19.32 -51.18
C ASP A 32 -27.41 20.85 -51.08
N ARG A 33 -27.26 21.40 -49.86
CA ARG A 33 -27.17 22.85 -49.62
C ARG A 33 -25.75 23.39 -49.78
N LEU A 34 -24.75 22.51 -49.90
CA LEU A 34 -23.37 22.88 -50.12
C LEU A 34 -23.07 23.14 -51.61
N PRO A 35 -22.05 23.95 -51.95
CA PRO A 35 -21.68 24.19 -53.34
C PRO A 35 -21.34 22.90 -54.10
N THR A 36 -21.98 22.68 -55.25
CA THR A 36 -21.69 21.55 -56.13
C THR A 36 -20.41 21.72 -56.96
N SER A 37 -19.88 22.95 -57.05
CA SER A 37 -18.66 23.28 -57.80
C SER A 37 -17.43 23.32 -56.90
N ASN A 38 -16.44 22.47 -57.19
CA ASN A 38 -15.12 22.49 -56.54
C ASN A 38 -14.44 23.88 -56.61
N SER A 39 -14.73 24.66 -57.66
CA SER A 39 -14.18 26.02 -57.81
C SER A 39 -14.63 26.96 -56.69
N SER A 40 -15.82 26.77 -56.12
CA SER A 40 -16.33 27.60 -55.03
C SER A 40 -15.48 27.42 -53.76
N TYR A 41 -15.20 26.17 -53.38
CA TYR A 41 -14.34 25.88 -52.22
C TYR A 41 -12.91 26.38 -52.40
N GLY A 42 -12.34 26.24 -53.61
CA GLY A 42 -11.01 26.80 -53.89
C GLY A 42 -10.96 28.32 -53.71
N LYS A 43 -12.01 29.04 -54.12
CA LYS A 43 -12.10 30.50 -53.90
C LYS A 43 -12.25 30.87 -52.43
N TRP A 44 -12.89 30.02 -51.62
CA TRP A 44 -12.98 30.20 -50.16
C TRP A 44 -11.62 30.02 -49.49
N PHE A 45 -10.89 28.98 -49.88
CA PHE A 45 -9.53 28.73 -49.38
C PHE A 45 -8.59 29.90 -49.70
N ASP A 46 -8.65 30.41 -50.93
CA ASP A 46 -7.81 31.54 -51.39
C ASP A 46 -8.31 32.91 -50.83
N GLY A 47 -9.43 32.95 -50.09
CA GLY A 47 -10.01 34.18 -49.54
C GLY A 47 -10.64 35.13 -50.57
N THR A 48 -10.65 34.76 -51.85
CA THR A 48 -11.19 35.58 -52.96
C THR A 48 -12.72 35.66 -52.99
N ARG A 49 -13.40 34.72 -52.31
CA ARG A 49 -14.85 34.72 -52.07
C ARG A 49 -15.11 34.17 -50.68
N LYS A 50 -16.09 34.72 -49.96
CA LYS A 50 -16.54 34.17 -48.66
C LYS A 50 -17.76 33.25 -48.83
N PRO A 51 -17.98 32.27 -47.94
CA PRO A 51 -19.25 31.56 -47.86
C PRO A 51 -20.40 32.53 -47.57
N GLU A 52 -21.59 32.22 -48.06
CA GLU A 52 -22.78 33.06 -47.87
C GLU A 52 -23.31 32.93 -46.44
N ASP A 53 -23.83 34.01 -45.86
CA ASP A 53 -24.32 34.03 -44.47
C ASP A 53 -25.41 32.99 -44.19
N VAL A 54 -26.22 32.69 -45.20
CA VAL A 54 -27.25 31.63 -45.14
C VAL A 54 -26.62 30.26 -44.85
N LEU A 55 -25.43 30.00 -45.37
CA LEU A 55 -24.73 28.73 -45.16
C LEU A 55 -24.15 28.64 -43.74
N TRP A 56 -23.66 29.75 -43.20
CA TRP A 56 -23.25 29.81 -41.80
C TRP A 56 -24.43 29.62 -40.86
N GLY A 57 -25.57 30.26 -41.14
CA GLY A 57 -26.81 30.05 -40.39
C GLY A 57 -27.31 28.59 -40.42
N LEU A 58 -27.13 27.89 -41.54
CA LEU A 58 -27.42 26.46 -41.64
C LEU A 58 -26.54 25.64 -40.69
N ILE A 59 -25.23 25.90 -40.68
CA ILE A 59 -24.29 25.21 -39.78
C ILE A 59 -24.66 25.49 -38.32
N VAL A 60 -24.92 26.74 -37.94
CA VAL A 60 -25.32 27.08 -36.56
C VAL A 60 -26.59 26.32 -36.13
N SER A 61 -27.54 26.13 -37.04
CA SER A 61 -28.82 25.46 -36.72
C SER A 61 -28.73 23.94 -36.64
N HIS A 62 -27.74 23.33 -37.29
CA HIS A 62 -27.67 21.88 -37.50
C HIS A 62 -26.25 21.32 -37.32
N PHE A 63 -25.42 21.96 -36.49
CA PHE A 63 -24.05 21.54 -36.28
C PHE A 63 -24.00 20.14 -35.65
N ASP A 64 -23.43 19.19 -36.37
CA ASP A 64 -23.18 17.84 -35.88
C ASP A 64 -21.81 17.78 -35.18
N GLU A 65 -21.78 18.17 -33.91
CA GLU A 65 -20.53 18.23 -33.14
C GLU A 65 -19.87 16.85 -32.99
N ASP A 66 -20.64 15.83 -32.65
CA ASP A 66 -20.12 14.47 -32.44
C ASP A 66 -19.61 13.87 -33.75
N GLY A 67 -20.37 14.00 -34.85
CA GLY A 67 -19.95 13.56 -36.18
C GLY A 67 -18.70 14.30 -36.67
N PHE A 68 -18.58 15.61 -36.39
CA PHE A 68 -17.40 16.39 -36.69
C PHE A 68 -16.16 15.84 -35.97
N ILE A 69 -16.28 15.58 -34.66
CA ILE A 69 -15.20 15.08 -33.82
C ILE A 69 -14.75 13.69 -34.27
N ASP A 70 -15.69 12.79 -34.52
CA ASP A 70 -15.39 11.42 -34.94
C ASP A 70 -14.69 11.37 -36.30
N LYS A 71 -15.17 12.17 -37.26
CA LYS A 71 -14.56 12.25 -38.60
C LYS A 71 -13.17 12.86 -38.55
N LEU A 72 -13.02 13.98 -37.86
CA LEU A 72 -11.75 14.71 -37.77
C LEU A 72 -10.70 13.95 -36.96
N SER A 73 -11.05 13.36 -35.82
CA SER A 73 -10.12 12.57 -35.02
C SER A 73 -9.54 11.38 -35.79
N LYS A 74 -10.33 10.77 -36.67
CA LYS A 74 -9.91 9.67 -37.56
C LYS A 74 -8.97 10.13 -38.68
N ASP A 75 -9.26 11.28 -39.28
CA ASP A 75 -8.57 11.75 -40.48
C ASP A 75 -7.36 12.67 -40.17
N LEU A 76 -7.12 13.04 -38.91
CA LEU A 76 -5.93 13.81 -38.51
C LEU A 76 -4.63 13.03 -38.71
N ASN A 77 -3.63 13.68 -39.31
CA ASN A 77 -2.35 13.06 -39.63
C ASN A 77 -1.35 13.10 -38.46
N ASP A 78 -1.11 11.94 -37.86
CA ASP A 78 -0.18 11.76 -36.72
C ASP A 78 1.22 12.29 -36.94
N SER A 79 1.76 12.13 -38.15
CA SER A 79 3.14 12.49 -38.47
C SER A 79 3.42 13.99 -38.38
N VAL A 80 2.37 14.82 -38.46
CA VAL A 80 2.46 16.28 -38.43
C VAL A 80 1.59 16.91 -37.35
N LEU A 81 0.88 16.11 -36.55
CA LEU A 81 -0.10 16.58 -35.58
C LEU A 81 0.49 17.57 -34.58
N ARG A 82 1.66 17.24 -34.00
CA ARG A 82 2.40 18.16 -33.11
C ARG A 82 2.67 19.51 -33.77
N TYR A 83 3.08 19.51 -35.04
CA TYR A 83 3.37 20.73 -35.79
C TYR A 83 2.11 21.57 -36.03
N ILE A 84 0.98 20.92 -36.32
CA ILE A 84 -0.31 21.60 -36.50
C ILE A 84 -0.75 22.26 -35.19
N MET A 85 -0.65 21.54 -34.08
CA MET A 85 -1.05 22.04 -32.76
C MET A 85 -0.24 23.26 -32.32
N ILE A 86 1.06 23.31 -32.65
CA ILE A 86 1.89 24.51 -32.44
C ILE A 86 1.30 25.72 -33.18
N GLY A 87 0.73 25.51 -34.37
CA GLY A 87 0.05 26.56 -35.14
C GLY A 87 -1.19 27.13 -34.47
N PHE A 88 -1.82 26.38 -33.56
CA PHE A 88 -2.94 26.81 -32.70
C PHE A 88 -2.47 27.24 -31.30
N ASN A 89 -1.19 27.61 -31.17
CA ASN A 89 -0.58 28.02 -29.90
C ASN A 89 -0.62 26.96 -28.79
N ILE A 90 -0.65 25.67 -29.14
CA ILE A 90 -0.61 24.55 -28.20
C ILE A 90 0.81 23.96 -28.15
N GLY A 91 1.50 24.20 -27.03
CA GLY A 91 2.77 23.55 -26.71
C GLY A 91 2.56 22.22 -25.98
N LEU A 92 3.29 21.19 -26.40
CA LEU A 92 3.36 19.89 -25.72
C LEU A 92 4.77 19.69 -25.13
N HIS A 93 4.85 19.14 -23.93
CA HIS A 93 6.12 18.84 -23.26
C HIS A 93 6.87 17.67 -23.90
N GLU A 94 8.15 17.53 -23.59
CA GLU A 94 8.97 16.42 -24.08
C GLU A 94 8.44 15.09 -23.51
N GLY A 95 8.00 14.19 -24.39
CA GLY A 95 7.33 12.93 -24.01
C GLY A 95 5.79 12.95 -24.06
N GLU A 96 5.15 14.11 -24.10
CA GLU A 96 3.68 14.25 -24.12
C GLU A 96 3.10 13.89 -25.51
N THR A 97 2.25 12.86 -25.58
CA THR A 97 1.60 12.45 -26.84
C THR A 97 0.38 13.31 -27.15
N PRO A 98 0.24 13.87 -28.38
CA PRO A 98 -0.97 14.58 -28.80
C PRO A 98 -2.26 13.76 -28.62
N ASP A 99 -3.29 14.36 -28.03
CA ASP A 99 -4.63 13.75 -27.97
C ASP A 99 -5.44 14.19 -29.20
N LYS A 100 -5.59 13.27 -30.17
CA LYS A 100 -6.33 13.53 -31.41
C LYS A 100 -7.80 13.84 -31.19
N ARG A 101 -8.44 13.16 -30.24
CA ARG A 101 -9.88 13.31 -30.02
C ARG A 101 -10.16 14.64 -29.34
N LEU A 102 -9.33 15.02 -28.36
CA LEU A 102 -9.41 16.34 -27.73
C LEU A 102 -9.12 17.47 -28.72
N PHE A 103 -8.12 17.30 -29.59
CA PHE A 103 -7.82 18.30 -30.61
C PHE A 103 -8.98 18.46 -31.60
N ALA A 104 -9.61 17.36 -32.00
CA ALA A 104 -10.82 17.40 -32.83
C ALA A 104 -11.99 18.11 -32.13
N PHE A 105 -12.18 17.88 -30.83
CA PHE A 105 -13.17 18.61 -30.02
C PHE A 105 -12.89 20.12 -29.97
N ALA A 106 -11.64 20.52 -29.68
CA ALA A 106 -11.27 21.94 -29.66
C ALA A 106 -11.47 22.62 -31.03
N LEU A 107 -11.17 21.92 -32.12
CA LEU A 107 -11.43 22.38 -33.48
C LEU A 107 -12.93 22.46 -33.80
N ALA A 108 -13.76 21.55 -33.26
CA ALA A 108 -15.22 21.62 -33.41
C ALA A 108 -15.76 22.91 -32.77
N LYS A 109 -15.30 23.24 -31.56
CA LYS A 109 -15.67 24.50 -30.87
C LYS A 109 -15.24 25.73 -31.65
N GLN A 110 -14.01 25.74 -32.18
CA GLN A 110 -13.52 26.81 -33.05
C GLN A 110 -14.39 26.96 -34.31
N PHE A 111 -14.71 25.85 -34.97
CA PHE A 111 -15.47 25.88 -36.21
C PHE A 111 -16.90 26.38 -36.00
N TYR A 112 -17.53 25.96 -34.91
CA TYR A 112 -18.84 26.44 -34.51
C TYR A 112 -18.82 27.96 -34.20
N ALA A 113 -17.80 28.45 -33.49
CA ALA A 113 -17.63 29.88 -33.24
C ALA A 113 -17.46 30.68 -34.54
N ILE A 114 -16.69 30.17 -35.50
CA ILE A 114 -16.57 30.77 -36.84
C ILE A 114 -17.94 30.85 -37.52
N ALA A 115 -18.76 29.81 -37.43
CA ALA A 115 -20.11 29.80 -38.00
C ALA A 115 -21.02 30.85 -37.33
N GLN A 116 -20.95 30.99 -36.00
CA GLN A 116 -21.71 32.02 -35.27
C GLN A 116 -21.32 33.44 -35.66
N GLY A 117 -20.04 33.68 -35.98
CA GLY A 117 -19.52 34.97 -36.45
C GLY A 117 -19.52 35.16 -37.97
N CYS A 118 -20.35 34.40 -38.70
CA CYS A 118 -20.47 34.46 -40.18
C CYS A 118 -19.12 34.35 -40.91
N GLY A 119 -18.27 33.43 -40.46
CA GLY A 119 -16.96 33.16 -41.06
C GLY A 119 -15.79 33.85 -40.37
N ASN A 120 -16.00 34.51 -39.24
CA ASN A 120 -14.93 35.07 -38.40
C ASN A 120 -15.13 34.67 -36.93
N ALA A 121 -14.05 34.32 -36.24
CA ALA A 121 -14.01 34.19 -34.79
C ALA A 121 -12.58 34.40 -34.30
N ASP A 122 -12.42 34.76 -33.03
CA ASP A 122 -11.13 34.70 -32.36
C ASP A 122 -10.65 33.24 -32.24
N GLU A 123 -9.34 33.04 -32.15
CA GLU A 123 -8.76 31.70 -31.97
C GLU A 123 -8.93 31.24 -30.52
N ILE A 124 -9.78 30.23 -30.31
CA ILE A 124 -10.17 29.64 -29.03
C ILE A 124 -9.73 28.17 -28.91
N VAL A 125 -9.10 27.59 -29.94
CA VAL A 125 -8.67 26.16 -29.94
C VAL A 125 -7.80 25.83 -28.73
N LYS A 126 -6.85 26.71 -28.39
CA LYS A 126 -6.00 26.53 -27.21
C LYS A 126 -6.84 26.42 -25.94
N ASP A 127 -7.84 27.27 -25.77
CA ASP A 127 -8.66 27.34 -24.56
C ASP A 127 -9.49 26.07 -24.34
N PHE A 128 -9.83 25.34 -25.40
CA PHE A 128 -10.55 24.07 -25.31
C PHE A 128 -9.61 22.86 -25.26
N TYR A 129 -8.40 22.96 -25.80
CA TYR A 129 -7.42 21.87 -25.77
C TYR A 129 -6.60 21.85 -24.48
N LYS A 130 -6.19 23.02 -24.00
CA LYS A 130 -5.50 23.28 -22.73
C LYS A 130 -6.03 24.63 -22.23
N PRO A 131 -7.17 24.67 -21.51
CA PRO A 131 -7.70 25.92 -21.00
C PRO A 131 -6.62 26.64 -20.21
N ASP A 132 -6.30 27.88 -20.59
CA ASP A 132 -5.55 28.80 -19.75
C ASP A 132 -6.49 29.15 -18.57
N ALA A 133 -6.71 28.22 -17.65
CA ALA A 133 -7.31 28.56 -16.38
C ALA A 133 -6.35 29.55 -15.74
N TYR A 134 -6.76 30.82 -15.68
CA TYR A 134 -6.11 31.85 -14.88
C TYR A 134 -5.51 31.22 -13.64
N ILE A 135 -4.25 31.54 -13.31
CA ILE A 135 -3.66 31.18 -12.02
C ILE A 135 -4.64 31.70 -10.96
N THR A 136 -5.52 30.82 -10.50
CA THR A 136 -6.52 31.16 -9.52
C THR A 136 -5.74 31.09 -8.23
N VAL A 137 -5.37 32.26 -7.71
CA VAL A 137 -4.62 32.31 -6.46
C VAL A 137 -5.61 31.95 -5.35
N PHE A 138 -5.45 30.76 -4.77
CA PHE A 138 -6.25 30.26 -3.65
C PHE A 138 -5.46 30.37 -2.33
N GLN A 139 -4.97 31.58 -2.03
CA GLN A 139 -4.08 31.81 -0.90
C GLN A 139 -4.74 31.44 0.44
N GLU A 140 -6.05 31.72 0.59
CA GLU A 140 -6.79 31.40 1.81
C GLU A 140 -6.88 29.88 2.02
N TYR A 141 -7.30 29.15 0.97
CA TYR A 141 -7.28 27.69 0.95
C TYR A 141 -5.90 27.14 1.33
N ALA A 142 -4.84 27.64 0.68
CA ALA A 142 -3.47 27.18 0.89
C ALA A 142 -3.00 27.41 2.32
N ASN A 143 -3.25 28.58 2.90
CA ASN A 143 -2.88 28.89 4.28
C ASN A 143 -3.63 28.02 5.29
N ARG A 144 -4.95 27.88 5.15
CA ARG A 144 -5.78 27.11 6.09
C ARG A 144 -5.51 25.62 6.01
N THR A 145 -5.32 25.07 4.82
CA THR A 145 -4.97 23.65 4.66
C THR A 145 -3.53 23.36 5.10
N LYS A 146 -2.58 24.26 4.85
CA LYS A 146 -1.22 24.14 5.41
C LYS A 146 -1.27 24.02 6.94
N LEU A 147 -1.99 24.91 7.63
CA LEU A 147 -2.12 24.85 9.10
C LEU A 147 -2.75 23.53 9.59
N LYS A 148 -3.72 22.98 8.84
CA LYS A 148 -4.34 21.68 9.17
C LYS A 148 -3.36 20.51 9.04
N TYR A 149 -2.53 20.52 8.00
CA TYR A 149 -1.72 19.36 7.63
C TYR A 149 -0.22 19.51 7.92
N GLU A 150 0.29 20.65 8.37
CA GLU A 150 1.73 20.82 8.64
C GLU A 150 2.18 20.15 9.94
N LYS A 151 1.25 19.93 10.88
CA LYS A 151 1.50 19.20 12.11
C LYS A 151 0.95 17.79 12.02
N THR A 152 1.65 16.87 12.68
CA THR A 152 1.22 15.49 12.83
C THR A 152 1.46 15.03 14.26
N LYS A 153 0.61 14.13 14.73
CA LYS A 153 0.85 13.40 15.97
C LYS A 153 1.59 12.14 15.61
N THR A 154 2.80 12.00 16.16
CA THR A 154 3.55 10.76 16.00
C THR A 154 2.84 9.66 16.78
N PRO A 155 2.69 8.45 16.20
CA PRO A 155 2.15 7.34 16.96
C PRO A 155 2.92 7.14 18.26
N PHE A 156 2.21 6.89 19.36
CA PHE A 156 2.80 6.54 20.66
C PHE A 156 3.59 7.65 21.36
N SER A 157 3.41 8.92 20.97
CA SER A 157 4.06 10.08 21.60
C SER A 157 3.15 10.85 22.57
N ASP A 158 2.23 10.17 23.24
CA ASP A 158 1.27 10.73 24.22
C ASP A 158 0.56 12.02 23.75
N GLY A 159 0.26 12.09 22.44
CA GLY A 159 -0.46 13.20 21.82
C GLY A 159 0.38 14.44 21.50
N GLU A 160 1.71 14.40 21.62
CA GLU A 160 2.60 15.49 21.18
C GLU A 160 2.50 15.73 19.66
N GLU A 161 2.35 16.99 19.27
CA GLU A 161 2.32 17.42 17.87
C GLU A 161 3.69 17.92 17.44
N ARG A 162 4.21 17.37 16.34
CA ARG A 162 5.47 17.82 15.71
C ARG A 162 5.21 18.22 14.27
N LEU A 163 6.10 19.02 13.70
CA LEU A 163 6.00 19.35 12.27
C LEU A 163 6.25 18.08 11.45
N LEU A 164 5.43 17.85 10.44
CA LEU A 164 5.57 16.67 9.58
C LEU A 164 6.97 16.63 8.93
N GLU A 165 7.51 17.79 8.54
CA GLU A 165 8.82 17.87 7.88
C GLU A 165 9.99 17.53 8.81
N ASP A 166 9.83 17.65 10.13
CA ASP A 166 10.87 17.31 11.10
C ASP A 166 10.93 15.80 11.36
N VAL A 167 9.81 15.11 11.17
CA VAL A 167 9.68 13.68 11.52
C VAL A 167 9.68 12.77 10.30
N TYR A 168 9.00 13.17 9.22
CA TYR A 168 8.67 12.30 8.10
C TYR A 168 9.91 11.84 7.31
N VAL A 169 9.96 10.54 7.03
CA VAL A 169 10.92 9.93 6.11
C VAL A 169 10.16 9.29 4.95
N CYS A 170 10.49 9.70 3.73
CA CYS A 170 9.76 9.26 2.54
C CYS A 170 10.09 7.80 2.19
N ASN A 171 9.07 6.94 2.15
CA ASN A 171 9.22 5.57 1.65
C ASN A 171 9.65 5.55 0.18
N ILE A 172 10.40 4.52 -0.21
CA ILE A 172 10.69 4.27 -1.62
C ILE A 172 9.44 3.71 -2.28
N LEU A 173 9.01 4.29 -3.39
CA LEU A 173 7.94 3.72 -4.21
C LEU A 173 8.51 2.77 -5.25
N SER A 174 7.85 1.65 -5.50
CA SER A 174 8.17 0.74 -6.59
C SER A 174 6.95 0.37 -7.43
N SER A 175 7.14 0.23 -8.74
CA SER A 175 6.18 -0.40 -9.65
C SER A 175 5.88 -1.87 -9.37
N ARG A 176 6.63 -2.53 -8.46
CA ARG A 176 6.45 -3.93 -8.09
C ARG A 176 6.37 -4.14 -6.58
N LEU A 177 5.63 -5.17 -6.18
CA LEU A 177 5.69 -5.72 -4.83
C LEU A 177 7.11 -6.24 -4.54
N SER A 178 7.63 -5.92 -3.36
CA SER A 178 8.98 -6.26 -2.91
C SER A 178 9.30 -7.77 -2.97
N ALA A 179 8.29 -8.62 -2.83
CA ALA A 179 8.43 -10.08 -2.83
C ALA A 179 8.47 -10.74 -4.22
N THR A 180 8.09 -10.02 -5.28
CA THR A 180 8.05 -10.57 -6.65
C THR A 180 9.45 -10.57 -7.30
N LYS A 181 10.42 -11.26 -6.69
CA LYS A 181 11.72 -11.57 -7.30
C LYS A 181 11.60 -12.71 -8.33
N ASN A 182 10.62 -12.63 -9.23
CA ASN A 182 10.59 -13.53 -10.38
C ASN A 182 11.70 -13.10 -11.35
N ARG A 183 12.84 -13.81 -11.31
CA ARG A 183 14.02 -13.64 -12.19
C ARG A 183 13.70 -13.71 -13.70
N HIS A 184 12.47 -14.10 -14.07
CA HIS A 184 12.02 -14.28 -15.45
C HIS A 184 11.09 -13.17 -16.00
N SER A 185 10.70 -12.18 -15.19
CA SER A 185 9.89 -11.06 -15.70
C SER A 185 10.75 -9.99 -16.36
N ARG A 186 10.62 -9.84 -17.69
CA ARG A 186 11.37 -8.91 -18.55
C ARG A 186 11.01 -7.42 -18.37
N THR A 187 10.05 -7.06 -17.54
CA THR A 187 9.75 -5.64 -17.28
C THR A 187 10.79 -5.05 -16.32
N GLN A 188 11.28 -3.85 -16.59
CA GLN A 188 12.23 -3.18 -15.70
C GLN A 188 11.46 -2.60 -14.51
N GLU A 189 11.90 -2.89 -13.29
CA GLU A 189 11.33 -2.26 -12.10
C GLU A 189 11.66 -0.77 -12.11
N ARG A 190 10.64 0.09 -12.08
CA ARG A 190 10.78 1.52 -11.83
C ARG A 190 10.63 1.79 -10.34
N THR A 191 11.61 2.46 -9.75
CA THR A 191 11.59 2.96 -8.38
C THR A 191 11.58 4.48 -8.36
N ILE A 192 10.91 5.08 -7.38
CA ILE A 192 10.90 6.52 -7.15
C ILE A 192 11.42 6.75 -5.73
N LEU A 193 12.56 7.44 -5.66
CA LEU A 193 13.17 7.90 -4.41
C LEU A 193 12.64 9.30 -4.11
N ASN A 194 12.36 9.62 -2.84
CA ASN A 194 11.86 10.93 -2.42
C ASN A 194 10.67 11.39 -3.29
N ALA A 195 9.63 10.58 -3.34
CA ALA A 195 8.48 10.79 -4.21
C ALA A 195 7.82 12.16 -3.94
N ASN A 196 7.43 12.83 -5.03
CA ASN A 196 6.58 14.02 -5.04
C ASN A 196 5.50 13.83 -6.11
N LEU A 197 4.51 14.72 -6.18
CA LEU A 197 3.42 14.55 -7.15
C LEU A 197 3.89 14.67 -8.60
N ASP A 198 4.96 15.42 -8.88
CA ASP A 198 5.54 15.55 -10.21
C ASP A 198 6.20 14.22 -10.65
N SER A 199 7.00 13.58 -9.79
CA SER A 199 7.63 12.30 -10.10
C SER A 199 6.65 11.13 -10.15
N ILE A 200 5.55 11.21 -9.41
CA ILE A 200 4.43 10.25 -9.53
C ILE A 200 3.70 10.45 -10.88
N SER A 201 3.47 11.69 -11.33
CA SER A 201 2.78 11.97 -12.60
C SER A 201 3.60 11.53 -13.82
N GLU A 202 4.93 11.59 -13.75
CA GLU A 202 5.84 10.99 -14.75
C GLU A 202 5.69 9.47 -14.89
N TYR A 203 5.10 8.80 -13.89
CA TYR A 203 4.73 7.39 -13.97
C TYR A 203 3.30 7.22 -14.48
N SER A 204 2.34 7.91 -13.85
CA SER A 204 0.95 7.97 -14.28
C SER A 204 0.23 9.11 -13.56
N ASN A 205 -0.71 9.76 -14.23
CA ASN A 205 -1.61 10.73 -13.59
C ASN A 205 -2.67 10.07 -12.69
N ARG A 206 -2.84 8.75 -12.79
CA ARG A 206 -3.79 7.97 -11.97
C ARG A 206 -3.02 6.86 -11.27
N VAL A 207 -2.80 7.01 -9.96
CA VAL A 207 -1.96 6.10 -9.17
C VAL A 207 -2.66 5.66 -7.89
N ILE A 208 -2.53 4.38 -7.56
CA ILE A 208 -2.84 3.81 -6.25
C ILE A 208 -1.54 3.48 -5.55
N LEU A 209 -1.30 4.15 -4.42
CA LEU A 209 -0.25 3.87 -3.45
C LEU A 209 -0.70 2.70 -2.56
N VAL A 210 -0.05 1.54 -2.74
CA VAL A 210 -0.40 0.30 -2.05
C VAL A 210 0.63 -0.01 -0.98
N ALA A 211 0.18 -0.28 0.24
CA ALA A 211 1.05 -0.72 1.33
C ALA A 211 0.26 -1.38 2.47
N ASN A 212 0.93 -2.21 3.26
CA ASN A 212 0.36 -2.79 4.48
C ASN A 212 0.11 -1.72 5.57
N GLY A 213 -0.49 -2.14 6.69
CA GLY A 213 -0.68 -1.29 7.87
C GLY A 213 0.64 -0.73 8.40
N GLY A 214 0.63 0.50 8.90
CA GLY A 214 1.81 1.13 9.52
C GLY A 214 2.91 1.63 8.56
N MET A 215 2.76 1.41 7.25
CA MET A 215 3.75 1.80 6.23
C MET A 215 3.81 3.30 5.90
N GLY A 216 3.00 4.15 6.54
CA GLY A 216 3.05 5.60 6.35
C GLY A 216 2.24 6.14 5.16
N LYS A 217 1.25 5.39 4.65
CA LYS A 217 0.38 5.81 3.52
C LYS A 217 -0.21 7.22 3.68
N SER A 218 -0.92 7.45 4.79
CA SER A 218 -1.53 8.75 5.11
C SER A 218 -0.48 9.85 5.26
N MET A 219 0.65 9.56 5.93
CA MET A 219 1.75 10.52 6.08
C MET A 219 2.38 10.88 4.73
N MET A 220 2.52 9.92 3.81
CA MET A 220 2.99 10.17 2.46
C MET A 220 2.02 11.06 1.68
N LEU A 221 0.71 10.77 1.70
CA LEU A 221 -0.27 11.66 1.07
C LEU A 221 -0.21 13.08 1.66
N GLN A 222 -0.13 13.20 2.99
CA GLN A 222 -0.02 14.48 3.68
C GLN A 222 1.25 15.24 3.26
N TYR A 223 2.38 14.56 3.16
CA TYR A 223 3.64 15.11 2.66
C TYR A 223 3.52 15.60 1.20
N LEU A 224 2.95 14.77 0.32
CA LEU A 224 2.70 15.09 -1.08
C LEU A 224 1.79 16.32 -1.23
N PHE A 225 0.74 16.39 -0.40
CA PHE A 225 -0.18 17.52 -0.35
C PHE A 225 0.54 18.81 0.06
N LEU A 226 1.33 18.78 1.14
CA LEU A 226 2.08 19.95 1.59
C LEU A 226 3.13 20.42 0.57
N ASP A 227 3.82 19.49 -0.11
CA ASP A 227 4.75 19.85 -1.20
C ASP A 227 4.03 20.59 -2.35
N SER A 228 2.83 20.13 -2.73
CA SER A 228 2.02 20.82 -3.73
C SER A 228 1.53 22.19 -3.24
N ILE A 229 1.07 22.29 -1.99
CA ILE A 229 0.74 23.56 -1.36
C ILE A 229 1.96 24.51 -1.33
N LYS A 230 3.19 24.03 -1.14
CA LYS A 230 4.38 24.90 -1.21
C LYS A 230 4.60 25.46 -2.63
N LYS A 231 4.23 24.71 -3.68
CA LYS A 231 4.44 25.06 -5.10
C LYS A 231 3.25 25.77 -5.77
N HIS A 232 2.09 25.84 -5.12
CA HIS A 232 0.81 26.26 -5.74
C HIS A 232 0.84 27.62 -6.46
N LEU A 233 1.60 28.61 -5.96
CA LEU A 233 1.72 29.93 -6.61
C LEU A 233 2.43 29.87 -7.97
N GLN A 234 3.29 28.88 -8.16
CA GLN A 234 4.07 28.69 -9.38
C GLN A 234 3.31 27.83 -10.39
N THR A 235 2.64 26.78 -9.91
CA THR A 235 1.96 25.80 -10.75
C THR A 235 0.52 26.18 -11.06
N GLY A 236 -0.15 26.92 -10.16
CA GLY A 236 -1.59 27.18 -10.23
C GLY A 236 -2.44 25.91 -10.09
N ILE A 237 -1.87 24.81 -9.60
CA ILE A 237 -2.55 23.51 -9.42
C ILE A 237 -3.08 23.43 -8.00
N LEU A 238 -4.37 23.14 -7.86
CA LEU A 238 -5.08 23.00 -6.58
C LEU A 238 -4.97 21.55 -6.06
N PRO A 239 -4.18 21.26 -5.01
CA PRO A 239 -4.25 19.97 -4.35
C PRO A 239 -5.47 19.89 -3.44
N ILE A 240 -6.13 18.73 -3.40
CA ILE A 240 -7.33 18.47 -2.61
C ILE A 240 -7.15 17.12 -1.91
N MET A 241 -7.13 17.13 -0.57
CA MET A 241 -7.03 15.93 0.26
C MET A 241 -8.42 15.49 0.73
N ILE A 242 -8.79 14.23 0.50
CA ILE A 242 -10.09 13.64 0.83
C ILE A 242 -9.88 12.37 1.65
N GLU A 243 -10.54 12.28 2.79
CA GLU A 243 -10.63 11.06 3.61
C GLU A 243 -11.83 10.24 3.16
N LEU A 244 -11.61 8.98 2.79
CA LEU A 244 -12.63 8.09 2.25
C LEU A 244 -13.34 7.24 3.31
N ARG A 245 -12.86 7.25 4.57
CA ARG A 245 -13.48 6.48 5.66
C ARG A 245 -14.97 6.75 5.82
N ASP A 246 -15.38 8.01 5.64
CA ASP A 246 -16.78 8.44 5.75
C ASP A 246 -17.51 8.43 4.39
N PHE A 247 -17.03 7.65 3.42
CA PHE A 247 -17.69 7.52 2.12
C PHE A 247 -19.06 6.84 2.25
N SER A 248 -20.11 7.46 1.72
CA SER A 248 -21.45 6.87 1.64
C SER A 248 -21.98 6.86 0.21
N GLU A 249 -22.70 5.80 -0.15
CA GLU A 249 -23.34 5.65 -1.46
C GLU A 249 -24.35 6.76 -1.77
N ASN A 250 -24.91 7.39 -0.74
CA ASN A 250 -25.87 8.50 -0.86
C ASN A 250 -25.21 9.84 -1.17
N SER A 251 -23.88 9.88 -1.21
CA SER A 251 -23.09 11.08 -1.46
C SER A 251 -22.40 11.01 -2.82
N ASP A 252 -22.28 12.16 -3.48
CA ASP A 252 -21.60 12.33 -4.76
C ASP A 252 -20.14 12.75 -4.53
N LEU A 253 -19.20 11.97 -5.06
CA LEU A 253 -17.76 12.15 -4.87
C LEU A 253 -17.27 13.54 -5.31
N PHE A 254 -17.89 14.12 -6.34
CA PHE A 254 -17.54 15.46 -6.79
C PHE A 254 -18.12 16.56 -5.89
N ASN A 255 -19.42 16.54 -5.62
CA ASN A 255 -20.10 17.60 -4.89
C ASN A 255 -19.87 17.51 -3.38
N ASP A 256 -20.05 16.33 -2.80
CA ASP A 256 -20.10 16.14 -1.35
C ASP A 256 -18.73 15.93 -0.73
N TYR A 257 -17.73 15.51 -1.52
CA TYR A 257 -16.33 15.36 -1.07
C TYR A 257 -15.42 16.43 -1.66
N ILE A 258 -15.23 16.48 -2.99
CA ILE A 258 -14.26 17.41 -3.62
C ILE A 258 -14.66 18.88 -3.37
N VAL A 259 -15.84 19.29 -3.83
CA VAL A 259 -16.29 20.69 -3.75
C VAL A 259 -16.46 21.10 -2.29
N LYS A 260 -17.15 20.30 -1.47
CA LYS A 260 -17.36 20.59 -0.05
C LYS A 260 -16.05 20.72 0.73
N THR A 261 -15.05 19.87 0.45
CA THR A 261 -13.73 19.98 1.09
C THR A 261 -13.09 21.32 0.75
N VAL A 262 -13.13 21.71 -0.52
CA VAL A 262 -12.56 22.99 -0.96
C VAL A 262 -13.28 24.18 -0.33
N GLU A 263 -14.61 24.21 -0.39
CA GLU A 263 -15.45 25.27 0.17
C GLU A 263 -15.29 25.41 1.70
N THR A 264 -15.02 24.30 2.40
CA THR A 264 -14.75 24.31 3.85
C THR A 264 -13.51 25.15 4.21
N PHE A 265 -12.47 25.12 3.35
CA PHE A 265 -11.23 25.88 3.56
C PHE A 265 -11.22 27.24 2.84
N ASP A 266 -12.01 27.43 1.79
CA ASP A 266 -12.15 28.72 1.11
C ASP A 266 -13.51 28.82 0.40
N GLU A 267 -14.45 29.56 0.99
CA GLU A 267 -15.80 29.76 0.44
C GLU A 267 -15.79 30.47 -0.92
N ASN A 268 -14.70 31.16 -1.29
CA ASN A 268 -14.59 31.81 -2.60
C ASN A 268 -14.36 30.82 -3.73
N LEU A 269 -13.92 29.60 -3.43
CA LEU A 269 -13.74 28.51 -4.38
C LEU A 269 -15.06 27.77 -4.59
N THR A 270 -16.01 28.48 -5.21
CA THR A 270 -17.33 27.93 -5.51
C THR A 270 -17.23 26.68 -6.39
N LYS A 271 -18.25 25.81 -6.31
CA LYS A 271 -18.44 24.69 -7.24
C LYS A 271 -18.08 24.97 -8.70
N LYS A 272 -18.46 26.15 -9.23
CA LYS A 272 -18.15 26.52 -10.62
C LYS A 272 -16.63 26.63 -10.84
N LYS A 273 -15.92 27.35 -9.96
CA LYS A 273 -14.45 27.49 -10.05
C LYS A 273 -13.74 26.14 -9.91
N VAL A 274 -14.20 25.28 -8.99
CA VAL A 274 -13.66 23.93 -8.83
C VAL A 274 -13.88 23.11 -10.11
N SER A 275 -15.07 23.17 -10.70
CA SER A 275 -15.35 22.51 -11.98
C SER A 275 -14.49 23.04 -13.13
N ASP A 276 -14.23 24.35 -13.19
CA ASP A 276 -13.37 24.98 -14.20
C ASP A 276 -11.89 24.53 -14.04
N LEU A 277 -11.40 24.46 -12.80
CA LEU A 277 -10.05 23.94 -12.49
C LEU A 277 -9.92 22.45 -12.83
N MET A 278 -10.91 21.63 -12.47
CA MET A 278 -10.95 20.22 -12.81
C MET A 278 -11.02 20.00 -14.32
N SER A 279 -11.80 20.80 -15.05
CA SER A 279 -11.90 20.70 -16.53
C SER A 279 -10.59 21.06 -17.23
N SER A 280 -9.79 21.94 -16.64
CA SER A 280 -8.49 22.38 -17.16
C SER A 280 -7.30 21.53 -16.71
N GLY A 281 -7.53 20.47 -15.93
CA GLY A 281 -6.46 19.61 -15.41
C GLY A 281 -5.62 20.26 -14.31
N LYS A 282 -6.14 21.30 -13.64
CA LYS A 282 -5.43 22.04 -12.60
C LYS A 282 -5.77 21.58 -11.18
N CYS A 283 -6.11 20.31 -11.01
CA CYS A 283 -6.32 19.72 -9.70
C CYS A 283 -5.44 18.47 -9.48
N GLN A 284 -5.03 18.30 -8.23
CA GLN A 284 -4.40 17.09 -7.71
C GLN A 284 -5.31 16.52 -6.62
N ILE A 285 -5.96 15.39 -6.88
CA ILE A 285 -6.91 14.77 -5.96
C ILE A 285 -6.20 13.64 -5.20
N LEU A 286 -6.00 13.84 -3.90
CA LEU A 286 -5.39 12.87 -3.00
C LEU A 286 -6.49 12.22 -2.16
N LEU A 287 -6.63 10.89 -2.28
CA LEU A 287 -7.69 10.11 -1.65
C LEU A 287 -7.07 9.16 -0.61
N ASP A 288 -7.32 9.37 0.68
CA ASP A 288 -6.77 8.56 1.77
C ASP A 288 -7.82 7.59 2.35
N GLY A 289 -7.36 6.44 2.84
CA GLY A 289 -8.21 5.47 3.54
C GLY A 289 -9.20 4.72 2.66
N ALA A 290 -8.86 4.43 1.39
CA ALA A 290 -9.80 3.70 0.52
C ALA A 290 -10.11 2.29 1.04
N ASP A 291 -9.21 1.66 1.83
CA ASP A 291 -9.46 0.36 2.49
C ASP A 291 -10.47 0.42 3.65
N GLU A 292 -10.84 1.63 4.08
CA GLU A 292 -11.73 1.86 5.22
C GLU A 292 -13.17 2.17 4.80
N ILE A 293 -13.48 2.17 3.50
CA ILE A 293 -14.85 2.33 3.01
C ILE A 293 -15.69 1.11 3.41
N ASP A 294 -16.93 1.37 3.84
CA ASP A 294 -17.91 0.34 4.16
C ASP A 294 -18.21 -0.59 2.96
N LEU A 295 -18.38 -1.88 3.25
CA LEU A 295 -18.60 -2.89 2.21
C LEU A 295 -19.83 -2.61 1.33
N SER A 296 -20.87 -2.00 1.90
CA SER A 296 -22.07 -1.58 1.19
C SER A 296 -21.77 -0.57 0.08
N ASP A 297 -20.76 0.28 0.30
CA ASP A 297 -20.54 1.49 -0.49
C ASP A 297 -19.43 1.32 -1.54
N VAL A 298 -18.67 0.22 -1.48
CA VAL A 298 -17.56 -0.10 -2.39
C VAL A 298 -17.94 0.00 -3.87
N ASN A 299 -19.06 -0.61 -4.27
CA ASN A 299 -19.51 -0.59 -5.67
C ASN A 299 -19.91 0.82 -6.12
N SER A 300 -20.52 1.60 -5.21
CA SER A 300 -20.87 2.99 -5.51
C SER A 300 -19.61 3.83 -5.69
N PHE A 301 -18.63 3.68 -4.79
CA PHE A 301 -17.34 4.35 -4.89
C PHE A 301 -16.61 4.03 -6.21
N GLN A 302 -16.49 2.75 -6.56
CA GLN A 302 -15.82 2.31 -7.79
C GLN A 302 -16.46 2.90 -9.06
N ARG A 303 -17.79 2.99 -9.10
CA ARG A 303 -18.52 3.66 -10.19
C ARG A 303 -18.22 5.16 -10.20
N GLN A 304 -18.33 5.83 -9.06
CA GLN A 304 -18.16 7.28 -8.97
C GLN A 304 -16.73 7.73 -9.28
N ILE A 305 -15.71 7.00 -8.84
CA ILE A 305 -14.31 7.33 -9.18
C ILE A 305 -14.04 7.14 -10.67
N ALA A 306 -14.61 6.10 -11.30
CA ALA A 306 -14.51 5.90 -12.75
C ALA A 306 -15.17 7.08 -13.49
N GLU A 307 -16.42 7.40 -13.17
CA GLU A 307 -17.15 8.53 -13.75
C GLU A 307 -16.43 9.88 -13.56
N LEU A 308 -15.83 10.11 -12.39
CA LEU A 308 -15.07 11.32 -12.09
C LEU A 308 -13.83 11.42 -12.98
N THR A 309 -13.06 10.34 -13.11
CA THR A 309 -11.83 10.32 -13.92
C THR A 309 -12.10 10.33 -15.42
N ASP A 310 -13.27 9.87 -15.86
CA ASP A 310 -13.72 10.00 -17.25
C ASP A 310 -14.20 11.43 -17.55
N ARG A 311 -14.89 12.06 -16.60
CA ARG A 311 -15.36 13.45 -16.72
C ARG A 311 -14.21 14.46 -16.71
N TYR A 312 -13.17 14.22 -15.91
CA TYR A 312 -12.07 15.16 -15.71
C TYR A 312 -10.68 14.51 -15.90
N PRO A 313 -10.36 14.04 -17.12
CA PRO A 313 -9.26 13.10 -17.34
C PRO A 313 -7.85 13.68 -17.17
N TYR A 314 -7.70 15.01 -17.19
CA TYR A 314 -6.40 15.70 -17.16
C TYR A 314 -5.88 16.01 -15.76
N ASN A 315 -6.66 15.74 -14.71
CA ASN A 315 -6.19 15.91 -13.34
C ASN A 315 -5.32 14.74 -12.90
N GLN A 316 -4.54 14.99 -11.85
CA GLN A 316 -3.81 13.93 -11.17
C GLN A 316 -4.68 13.36 -10.04
N TYR A 317 -4.72 12.05 -9.93
CA TYR A 317 -5.42 11.28 -8.91
C TYR A 317 -4.44 10.34 -8.23
N VAL A 318 -4.26 10.51 -6.92
CA VAL A 318 -3.40 9.66 -6.10
C VAL A 318 -4.24 9.11 -4.94
N MET A 319 -4.49 7.82 -4.95
CA MET A 319 -5.24 7.13 -3.91
C MET A 319 -4.27 6.31 -3.05
N ALA A 320 -4.48 6.25 -1.73
CA ALA A 320 -3.75 5.33 -0.87
C ALA A 320 -4.69 4.28 -0.27
N SER A 321 -4.22 3.02 -0.27
CA SER A 321 -4.98 1.89 0.26
C SER A 321 -4.07 0.71 0.62
N ARG A 322 -4.61 -0.25 1.37
CA ARG A 322 -4.05 -1.62 1.42
C ARG A 322 -4.42 -2.38 0.16
N ASP A 323 -3.75 -3.51 -0.09
CA ASP A 323 -4.24 -4.41 -1.13
C ASP A 323 -5.56 -5.02 -0.68
N CYS A 324 -6.66 -4.63 -1.32
CA CYS A 324 -8.02 -4.98 -0.95
C CYS A 324 -8.95 -4.97 -2.17
N ASP A 325 -10.15 -5.53 -2.02
CA ASP A 325 -11.13 -5.65 -3.12
C ASP A 325 -11.52 -4.30 -3.73
N ILE A 326 -11.48 -3.22 -2.94
CA ILE A 326 -11.83 -1.87 -3.38
C ILE A 326 -10.90 -1.45 -4.52
N ILE A 327 -9.59 -1.56 -4.32
CA ILE A 327 -8.60 -1.17 -5.34
C ILE A 327 -8.45 -2.19 -6.47
N ARG A 328 -8.92 -3.43 -6.29
CA ARG A 328 -8.98 -4.44 -7.38
C ARG A 328 -10.03 -4.08 -8.44
N GLY A 329 -11.13 -3.43 -8.05
CA GLY A 329 -12.18 -3.00 -8.97
C GLY A 329 -11.96 -1.63 -9.61
N VAL A 330 -11.04 -0.80 -9.10
CA VAL A 330 -10.72 0.51 -9.69
C VAL A 330 -9.89 0.34 -10.96
N GLN A 331 -10.50 0.62 -12.12
CA GLN A 331 -9.86 0.49 -13.43
C GLN A 331 -9.08 1.77 -13.82
N GLY A 332 -8.03 1.61 -14.63
CA GLY A 332 -7.29 2.75 -15.20
C GLY A 332 -6.29 3.44 -14.27
N PHE A 333 -6.04 2.88 -13.08
CA PHE A 333 -5.02 3.35 -12.15
C PHE A 333 -3.78 2.45 -12.18
N ALA A 334 -2.60 3.05 -12.20
CA ALA A 334 -1.34 2.34 -12.04
C ALA A 334 -1.05 2.11 -10.55
N LYS A 335 -0.47 0.96 -10.18
CA LYS A 335 -0.08 0.68 -8.79
C LYS A 335 1.38 1.09 -8.54
N LEU A 336 1.62 1.74 -7.41
CA LEU A 336 2.94 1.95 -6.83
C LEU A 336 2.92 1.45 -5.39
N TYR A 337 3.91 0.65 -5.02
CA TYR A 337 4.01 0.01 -3.72
C TYR A 337 4.99 0.77 -2.83
N LEU A 338 4.58 1.11 -1.61
CA LEU A 338 5.51 1.65 -0.61
C LEU A 338 6.35 0.50 -0.09
N ARG A 339 7.67 0.64 -0.20
CA ARG A 339 8.61 -0.35 0.31
C ARG A 339 8.84 -0.18 1.82
N PRO A 340 9.09 -1.28 2.54
CA PRO A 340 9.71 -1.25 3.87
C PRO A 340 10.95 -0.35 3.86
N PHE A 341 11.20 0.32 4.98
CA PHE A 341 12.39 1.14 5.12
C PHE A 341 13.65 0.31 4.94
N THR A 342 14.58 0.90 4.20
CA THR A 342 15.99 0.48 4.22
C THR A 342 16.62 0.88 5.56
N SER A 343 17.74 0.27 5.94
CA SER A 343 18.47 0.65 7.16
C SER A 343 18.74 2.16 7.22
N VAL A 344 19.08 2.79 6.08
CA VAL A 344 19.31 4.24 5.98
C VAL A 344 18.04 5.04 6.31
N GLN A 345 16.87 4.62 5.84
CA GLN A 345 15.60 5.28 6.15
C GLN A 345 15.20 5.06 7.62
N SER A 346 15.45 3.87 8.16
CA SER A 346 15.22 3.57 9.57
C SER A 346 16.08 4.45 10.48
N SER A 347 17.38 4.57 10.20
CA SER A 347 18.29 5.47 10.93
C SER A 347 17.86 6.94 10.80
N ALA A 348 17.38 7.36 9.63
CA ALA A 348 16.85 8.71 9.45
C ALA A 348 15.62 8.96 10.33
N LEU A 349 14.69 7.99 10.42
CA LEU A 349 13.51 8.12 11.28
C LEU A 349 13.90 8.17 12.76
N ILE A 350 14.84 7.31 13.19
CA ILE A 350 15.38 7.32 14.56
C ILE A 350 15.94 8.71 14.90
N ASN A 351 16.79 9.26 14.03
CA ASN A 351 17.39 10.58 14.24
C ASN A 351 16.35 11.70 14.29
N ASN A 352 15.36 11.66 13.40
CA ASN A 352 14.28 12.64 13.36
C ASN A 352 13.42 12.61 14.65
N LEU A 353 13.03 11.42 15.08
CA LEU A 353 12.24 11.24 16.30
C LEU A 353 13.02 11.66 17.55
N LEU A 354 14.32 11.38 17.59
CA LEU A 354 15.19 11.70 18.72
C LEU A 354 15.87 13.07 18.63
N ALA A 355 15.49 13.92 17.68
CA ALA A 355 16.17 15.20 17.44
C ALA A 355 16.14 16.14 18.65
N ASP A 356 15.08 16.09 19.46
CA ASP A 356 14.90 16.93 20.66
C ASP A 356 15.55 16.31 21.92
N PHE A 357 16.11 15.11 21.82
CA PHE A 357 16.78 14.43 22.92
C PHE A 357 18.27 14.78 22.91
N GLU A 358 18.73 15.42 24.00
CA GLU A 358 20.14 15.81 24.18
C GLU A 358 21.05 14.62 24.52
N ASP A 359 20.48 13.51 25.00
CA ASP A 359 21.24 12.33 25.42
C ASP A 359 21.58 11.42 24.23
N GLU A 360 22.81 11.53 23.74
CA GLU A 360 23.35 10.68 22.66
C GLU A 360 23.40 9.19 23.04
N THR A 361 23.45 8.84 24.34
CA THR A 361 23.52 7.43 24.75
C THR A 361 22.23 6.67 24.39
N ILE A 362 21.08 7.34 24.46
CA ILE A 362 19.78 6.77 24.07
C ILE A 362 19.74 6.50 22.55
N LYS A 363 20.34 7.37 21.75
CA LYS A 363 20.42 7.18 20.29
C LYS A 363 21.28 5.97 19.95
N ASP A 364 22.43 5.83 20.61
CA ASP A 364 23.32 4.69 20.44
C ASP A 364 22.67 3.37 20.91
N GLU A 365 21.94 3.38 22.02
CA GLU A 365 21.20 2.21 22.53
C GLU A 365 20.09 1.76 21.55
N ILE A 366 19.30 2.70 21.03
CA ILE A 366 18.23 2.40 20.07
C ILE A 366 18.82 1.92 18.74
N ALA A 367 19.91 2.54 18.27
CA ALA A 367 20.61 2.07 17.08
C ALA A 367 21.12 0.63 17.28
N ALA A 368 21.79 0.35 18.41
CA ALA A 368 22.27 -0.98 18.76
C ALA A 368 21.13 -2.00 18.88
N LEU A 369 19.98 -1.61 19.44
CA LEU A 369 18.79 -2.46 19.52
C LEU A 369 18.29 -2.84 18.12
N THR A 370 18.18 -1.86 17.20
CA THR A 370 17.75 -2.11 15.81
C THR A 370 18.73 -2.92 14.98
N GLU A 371 20.02 -2.88 15.32
CA GLU A 371 21.08 -3.69 14.71
C GLU A 371 21.28 -5.05 15.41
N GLY A 372 20.67 -5.24 16.59
CA GLY A 372 20.76 -6.45 17.39
C GLY A 372 20.15 -7.68 16.72
N GLU A 373 20.66 -8.86 17.07
CA GLU A 373 20.29 -10.15 16.46
C GLU A 373 18.76 -10.40 16.47
N TYR A 374 18.09 -10.00 17.56
CA TYR A 374 16.64 -10.16 17.71
C TYR A 374 15.83 -9.32 16.69
N LEU A 375 16.10 -8.02 16.55
CA LEU A 375 15.39 -7.19 15.57
C LEU A 375 15.86 -7.47 14.12
N GLN A 376 17.04 -8.06 13.94
CA GLN A 376 17.46 -8.61 12.66
C GLN A 376 16.72 -9.91 12.30
N LYS A 377 16.33 -10.74 13.29
CA LYS A 377 15.40 -11.87 13.08
C LYS A 377 14.00 -11.35 12.76
N HIS A 378 13.54 -10.34 13.50
CA HIS A 378 12.20 -9.74 13.35
C HIS A 378 12.25 -8.38 12.61
N ARG A 379 12.75 -8.39 11.36
CA ARG A 379 13.06 -7.18 10.58
C ARG A 379 11.91 -6.20 10.38
N VAL A 380 10.67 -6.65 10.52
CA VAL A 380 9.50 -5.79 10.34
C VAL A 380 9.47 -4.66 11.37
N PHE A 381 9.99 -4.89 12.58
CA PHE A 381 10.07 -3.86 13.64
C PHE A 381 11.07 -2.75 13.31
N ALA A 382 12.11 -3.05 12.52
CA ALA A 382 13.09 -2.06 12.09
C ALA A 382 12.73 -1.40 10.75
N SER A 383 11.84 -1.98 9.96
CA SER A 383 11.55 -1.54 8.58
C SER A 383 10.12 -1.03 8.35
N ASN A 384 9.18 -1.34 9.25
CA ASN A 384 7.85 -0.75 9.26
C ASN A 384 7.89 0.55 10.08
N PRO A 385 7.59 1.73 9.49
CA PRO A 385 7.69 3.03 10.16
C PRO A 385 6.91 3.11 11.48
N MET A 386 5.70 2.54 11.54
CA MET A 386 4.88 2.55 12.76
C MET A 386 5.48 1.67 13.86
N LEU A 387 5.94 0.46 13.51
CA LEU A 387 6.55 -0.45 14.49
C LEU A 387 7.89 0.09 14.99
N LEU A 388 8.69 0.69 14.10
CA LEU A 388 9.94 1.34 14.49
C LEU A 388 9.68 2.52 15.44
N THR A 389 8.69 3.36 15.11
CA THR A 389 8.26 4.45 15.99
C THR A 389 7.82 3.91 17.36
N PHE A 390 7.07 2.80 17.38
CA PHE A 390 6.67 2.13 18.63
C PHE A 390 7.89 1.70 19.46
N VAL A 391 8.85 1.01 18.84
CA VAL A 391 10.07 0.55 19.51
C VAL A 391 10.85 1.72 20.12
N ILE A 392 11.03 2.80 19.36
CA ILE A 392 11.71 4.03 19.80
C ILE A 392 10.98 4.64 20.99
N MET A 393 9.67 4.90 20.85
CA MET A 393 8.89 5.59 21.89
C MET A 393 8.83 4.76 23.18
N LYS A 394 8.64 3.43 23.10
CA LYS A 394 8.62 2.61 24.31
C LYS A 394 9.98 2.48 24.99
N HIS A 395 11.08 2.48 24.24
CA HIS A 395 12.42 2.48 24.80
C HIS A 395 12.71 3.75 25.64
N LEU A 396 12.10 4.89 25.29
CA LEU A 396 12.24 6.12 26.06
C LEU A 396 11.55 6.08 27.43
N HIS A 397 10.55 5.23 27.61
CA HIS A 397 9.73 5.19 28.83
C HIS A 397 10.06 4.01 29.76
N VAL A 398 10.64 2.92 29.24
CA VAL A 398 10.94 1.68 29.97
C VAL A 398 12.20 1.06 29.36
N ASN A 399 13.07 0.40 30.14
CA ASN A 399 14.13 -0.49 29.62
C ASN A 399 13.45 -1.76 29.04
N PRO A 400 13.00 -1.75 27.78
CA PRO A 400 11.56 -1.89 27.53
C PRO A 400 11.02 -3.31 27.62
N PHE A 401 11.87 -4.32 27.77
CA PHE A 401 11.45 -5.71 27.81
C PHE A 401 11.97 -6.50 29.00
N GLU A 402 12.84 -5.92 29.85
CA GLU A 402 13.61 -6.69 30.85
C GLU A 402 14.33 -7.92 30.25
N GLY A 403 14.60 -7.91 28.94
CA GLY A 403 15.08 -9.08 28.18
C GLY A 403 14.03 -10.15 27.87
N LYS A 404 12.75 -9.96 28.24
CA LYS A 404 11.65 -10.93 28.09
C LYS A 404 10.83 -10.71 26.82
N LYS A 405 10.78 -11.72 25.95
CA LYS A 405 10.07 -11.67 24.65
C LYS A 405 8.56 -11.48 24.83
N ARG A 406 7.97 -12.08 25.88
CA ARG A 406 6.54 -11.98 26.17
C ARG A 406 6.10 -10.55 26.44
N LEU A 407 6.92 -9.75 27.11
CA LEU A 407 6.59 -8.36 27.41
C LEU A 407 6.65 -7.48 26.17
N PHE A 408 7.61 -7.75 25.27
CA PHE A 408 7.70 -7.08 23.99
C PHE A 408 6.44 -7.28 23.15
N TYR A 409 6.13 -8.53 22.78
CA TYR A 409 5.00 -8.83 21.91
C TYR A 409 3.66 -8.45 22.54
N ARG A 410 3.52 -8.58 23.87
CA ARG A 410 2.33 -8.08 24.57
C ARG A 410 2.15 -6.58 24.36
N THR A 411 3.21 -5.79 24.59
CA THR A 411 3.12 -4.34 24.54
C THR A 411 2.85 -3.86 23.11
N VAL A 412 3.48 -4.50 22.11
CA VAL A 412 3.20 -4.19 20.69
C VAL A 412 1.76 -4.59 20.33
N TYR A 413 1.36 -5.82 20.67
CA TYR A 413 0.02 -6.32 20.38
C TYR A 413 -1.04 -5.39 20.97
N ASP A 414 -0.86 -5.02 22.23
CA ASP A 414 -1.80 -4.15 22.93
C ASP A 414 -1.87 -2.76 22.27
N ALA A 415 -0.74 -2.23 21.82
CA ALA A 415 -0.70 -0.93 21.15
C ALA A 415 -1.33 -0.92 19.76
N ILE A 416 -1.17 -1.99 18.98
CA ILE A 416 -1.74 -2.08 17.62
C ILE A 416 -3.25 -2.40 17.68
N VAL A 417 -3.65 -3.31 18.56
CA VAL A 417 -5.03 -3.84 18.62
C VAL A 417 -5.94 -3.02 19.50
N TYR A 418 -5.44 -2.51 20.64
CA TYR A 418 -6.24 -1.72 21.59
C TYR A 418 -5.86 -0.22 21.59
N GLY A 419 -4.58 0.12 21.43
CA GLY A 419 -4.08 1.47 21.70
C GLY A 419 -4.14 2.49 20.55
N HIS A 420 -4.10 2.07 19.28
CA HIS A 420 -3.94 2.99 18.14
C HIS A 420 -5.16 3.92 17.91
N ASP A 421 -6.32 3.60 18.47
CA ASP A 421 -7.56 4.35 18.21
C ASP A 421 -7.97 5.29 19.36
N GLU A 422 -7.35 5.20 20.54
CA GLU A 422 -7.68 6.09 21.67
C GLU A 422 -7.36 7.57 21.36
N GLU A 423 -6.39 7.83 20.49
CA GLU A 423 -6.00 9.19 20.08
C GLU A 423 -6.95 9.80 19.03
N LYS A 424 -7.70 8.96 18.29
CA LYS A 424 -8.69 9.42 17.31
C LYS A 424 -10.04 9.60 18.02
N LYS A 425 -10.21 10.73 18.73
CA LYS A 425 -11.47 11.09 19.41
C LYS A 425 -12.70 10.84 18.52
N GLY A 426 -13.49 9.81 18.83
CA GLY A 426 -14.73 9.44 18.14
C GLY A 426 -14.64 8.31 17.10
N TYR A 427 -13.47 7.67 16.93
CA TYR A 427 -13.23 6.70 15.84
C TYR A 427 -12.59 5.41 16.38
N SER A 428 -13.41 4.43 16.77
CA SER A 428 -12.96 3.05 17.03
C SER A 428 -12.97 2.26 15.73
N ARG A 429 -11.89 1.55 15.38
CA ARG A 429 -11.93 0.56 14.30
C ARG A 429 -13.04 -0.45 14.56
N VAL A 430 -13.87 -0.68 13.54
CA VAL A 430 -15.00 -1.59 13.63
C VAL A 430 -14.55 -2.97 13.17
N PHE A 431 -14.53 -3.93 14.09
CA PHE A 431 -14.33 -5.34 13.76
C PHE A 431 -15.57 -5.86 13.01
N ARG A 432 -15.36 -6.54 11.89
CA ARG A 432 -16.45 -7.15 11.10
C ARG A 432 -16.84 -8.53 11.63
N SER A 433 -15.93 -9.19 12.32
CA SER A 433 -16.09 -10.55 12.85
C SER A 433 -16.55 -10.58 14.30
N THR A 434 -16.40 -9.49 15.05
CA THR A 434 -16.71 -9.42 16.49
C THR A 434 -17.23 -8.05 16.90
N GLN A 435 -17.73 -7.95 18.14
CA GLN A 435 -18.15 -6.65 18.69
C GLN A 435 -16.98 -5.79 19.16
N ASN A 436 -15.87 -6.44 19.57
CA ASN A 436 -14.72 -5.76 20.15
C ASN A 436 -13.41 -6.56 19.92
N ALA A 437 -12.30 -5.90 20.24
CA ALA A 437 -10.96 -6.46 20.11
C ALA A 437 -10.68 -7.65 21.04
N GLU A 438 -11.37 -7.77 22.18
CA GLU A 438 -11.20 -8.88 23.13
C GLU A 438 -11.74 -10.20 22.54
N GLU A 439 -12.95 -10.15 21.95
CA GLU A 439 -13.53 -11.29 21.23
C GLU A 439 -12.65 -11.70 20.04
N PHE A 440 -12.12 -10.74 19.28
CA PHE A 440 -11.21 -11.01 18.16
C PHE A 440 -9.95 -11.73 18.67
N THR A 441 -9.33 -11.19 19.73
CA THR A 441 -8.15 -11.76 20.36
C THR A 441 -8.41 -13.17 20.88
N LYS A 442 -9.62 -13.45 21.40
CA LYS A 442 -10.00 -14.78 21.89
C LYS A 442 -9.97 -15.84 20.78
N VAL A 443 -10.47 -15.52 19.60
CA VAL A 443 -10.44 -16.42 18.43
C VAL A 443 -9.03 -16.49 17.85
N PHE A 444 -8.36 -15.34 17.72
CA PHE A 444 -7.05 -15.28 17.10
C PHE A 444 -5.98 -16.03 17.89
N LYS A 445 -6.03 -16.01 19.23
CA LYS A 445 -5.10 -16.80 20.04
C LYS A 445 -5.28 -18.31 19.89
N GLU A 446 -6.51 -18.81 19.71
CA GLU A 446 -6.74 -20.22 19.40
C GLU A 446 -6.22 -20.55 18.00
N PHE A 447 -6.51 -19.69 17.01
CA PHE A 447 -6.01 -19.85 15.64
C PHE A 447 -4.48 -19.93 15.60
N CYS A 448 -3.78 -19.00 16.26
CA CYS A 448 -2.32 -19.03 16.38
C CYS A 448 -1.81 -20.28 17.11
N ALA A 449 -2.50 -20.72 18.17
CA ALA A 449 -2.09 -21.93 18.89
C ALA A 449 -2.17 -23.20 18.00
N VAL A 450 -3.26 -23.34 17.25
CA VAL A 450 -3.49 -24.47 16.34
C VAL A 450 -2.49 -24.46 15.18
N THR A 451 -2.34 -23.31 14.53
CA THR A 451 -1.47 -23.17 13.34
C THR A 451 0.01 -23.29 13.68
N TYR A 452 0.44 -22.76 14.83
CA TYR A 452 1.82 -22.92 15.32
C TYR A 452 2.17 -24.40 15.53
N MET A 453 1.25 -25.16 16.11
CA MET A 453 1.40 -26.61 16.32
C MET A 453 1.38 -27.43 15.02
N LYS A 454 0.97 -26.82 13.92
CA LYS A 454 1.02 -27.40 12.57
C LYS A 454 2.19 -26.88 11.74
N HIS A 455 3.01 -25.99 12.31
CA HIS A 455 4.14 -25.35 11.65
C HIS A 455 3.73 -24.50 10.45
N GLU A 456 2.50 -23.97 10.47
CA GLU A 456 1.93 -23.15 9.40
C GLU A 456 2.11 -21.67 9.72
N THR A 457 2.83 -20.97 8.84
CA THR A 457 3.12 -19.52 8.96
C THR A 457 2.62 -18.72 7.76
N GLU A 458 2.21 -19.40 6.70
CA GLU A 458 1.58 -18.86 5.50
C GLU A 458 0.36 -19.72 5.14
N PHE A 459 -0.69 -19.08 4.63
CA PHE A 459 -1.95 -19.77 4.34
C PHE A 459 -2.46 -19.35 2.97
N ASP A 460 -2.97 -20.27 2.17
CA ASP A 460 -3.95 -19.92 1.14
C ASP A 460 -5.35 -19.85 1.77
N LEU A 461 -6.36 -19.43 1.00
CA LEU A 461 -7.73 -19.34 1.52
C LEU A 461 -8.31 -20.69 1.97
N ASP A 462 -7.97 -21.78 1.27
CA ASP A 462 -8.53 -23.11 1.57
C ASP A 462 -7.95 -23.67 2.88
N THR A 463 -6.63 -23.58 3.05
CA THR A 463 -5.92 -23.96 4.29
C THR A 463 -6.30 -23.07 5.47
N PHE A 464 -6.46 -21.76 5.24
CA PHE A 464 -6.95 -20.84 6.27
C PHE A 464 -8.36 -21.23 6.73
N ASP A 465 -9.26 -21.50 5.79
CA ASP A 465 -10.63 -21.92 6.07
C ASP A 465 -10.68 -23.25 6.81
N GLU A 466 -9.81 -24.21 6.48
CA GLU A 466 -9.70 -25.48 7.20
C GLU A 466 -9.38 -25.25 8.69
N TYR A 467 -8.37 -24.42 8.99
CA TYR A 467 -8.02 -24.11 10.38
C TYR A 467 -9.11 -23.31 11.08
N PHE A 468 -9.64 -22.28 10.43
CA PHE A 468 -10.67 -21.41 10.99
C PHE A 468 -11.96 -22.16 11.35
N ASN A 469 -12.41 -23.07 10.48
CA ASN A 469 -13.65 -23.81 10.69
C ASN A 469 -13.57 -24.78 11.88
N ASN A 470 -12.36 -25.23 12.25
CA ASN A 470 -12.12 -26.15 13.36
C ASN A 470 -11.92 -25.45 14.73
N LEU A 471 -11.93 -24.12 14.78
CA LEU A 471 -11.80 -23.36 16.02
C LEU A 471 -13.05 -23.54 16.90
N ALA A 472 -12.87 -23.87 18.18
CA ALA A 472 -13.98 -24.01 19.11
C ALA A 472 -14.44 -22.65 19.66
N THR A 473 -13.53 -21.68 19.81
CA THR A 473 -13.84 -20.39 20.45
C THR A 473 -14.81 -19.53 19.64
N LYS A 474 -14.85 -19.66 18.31
CA LYS A 474 -15.76 -18.92 17.43
C LYS A 474 -17.24 -19.17 17.77
N ASP A 475 -17.55 -20.37 18.26
CA ASP A 475 -18.91 -20.78 18.62
C ASP A 475 -19.31 -20.31 20.04
N THR A 476 -18.36 -19.71 20.79
CA THR A 476 -18.56 -19.23 22.17
C THR A 476 -18.74 -17.71 22.28
N LEU A 477 -18.76 -17.01 21.14
CA LEU A 477 -18.92 -15.56 21.07
C LEU A 477 -20.39 -15.15 21.28
N GLU A 478 -20.64 -13.87 21.57
CA GLU A 478 -22.01 -13.37 21.75
C GLU A 478 -22.84 -13.47 20.46
N ASN A 479 -22.19 -13.27 19.31
CA ASN A 479 -22.81 -13.42 17.99
C ASN A 479 -21.92 -14.27 17.05
N PRO A 480 -22.00 -15.61 17.12
CA PRO A 480 -21.16 -16.49 16.31
C PRO A 480 -21.37 -16.33 14.79
N ASN A 481 -22.55 -15.85 14.36
CA ASN A 481 -22.89 -15.75 12.93
C ASN A 481 -22.07 -14.68 12.17
N ILE A 482 -21.56 -13.66 12.87
CA ILE A 482 -20.70 -12.64 12.25
C ILE A 482 -19.23 -13.08 12.15
N MET A 483 -18.82 -14.07 12.96
CA MET A 483 -17.49 -14.67 12.97
C MET A 483 -17.34 -15.67 11.81
N SER A 484 -17.37 -15.15 10.58
CA SER A 484 -17.05 -15.90 9.36
C SER A 484 -15.57 -15.74 9.00
N SER A 485 -14.99 -16.73 8.30
CA SER A 485 -13.58 -16.70 7.88
C SER A 485 -13.25 -15.41 7.13
N LYS A 486 -14.10 -15.02 6.17
CA LYS A 486 -13.95 -13.76 5.43
C LYS A 486 -13.88 -12.52 6.32
N ASN A 487 -14.76 -12.42 7.32
CA ASN A 487 -14.76 -11.29 8.25
C ASN A 487 -13.53 -11.33 9.17
N PHE A 488 -13.12 -12.53 9.58
CA PHE A 488 -11.95 -12.71 10.45
C PHE A 488 -10.63 -12.37 9.72
N ILE A 489 -10.47 -12.80 8.47
CA ILE A 489 -9.33 -12.42 7.60
C ILE A 489 -9.29 -10.90 7.44
N HIS A 490 -10.44 -10.27 7.17
CA HIS A 490 -10.53 -8.82 7.08
C HIS A 490 -10.06 -8.16 8.38
N ASP A 491 -10.52 -8.65 9.53
CA ASP A 491 -10.10 -8.08 10.80
C ASP A 491 -8.62 -8.32 11.09
N ALA A 492 -8.08 -9.50 10.79
CA ALA A 492 -6.66 -9.79 10.96
C ALA A 492 -5.77 -8.90 10.06
N CYS A 493 -6.18 -8.66 8.81
CA CYS A 493 -5.37 -7.94 7.82
C CYS A 493 -5.58 -6.42 7.84
N THR A 494 -6.83 -5.96 7.98
CA THR A 494 -7.21 -4.55 7.88
C THR A 494 -7.35 -3.92 9.26
N THR A 495 -8.17 -4.52 10.13
CA THR A 495 -8.55 -3.93 11.43
C THR A 495 -7.41 -4.02 12.43
N ALA A 496 -6.93 -5.22 12.75
CA ALA A 496 -5.86 -5.51 13.70
C ALA A 496 -4.46 -5.36 13.10
N CYS A 497 -4.31 -5.41 11.77
CA CYS A 497 -3.02 -5.31 11.06
C CYS A 497 -1.98 -6.37 11.48
N MET A 498 -2.43 -7.53 11.96
CA MET A 498 -1.57 -8.63 12.43
C MET A 498 -1.19 -9.61 11.32
N MET A 499 -1.92 -9.57 10.22
CA MET A 499 -1.64 -10.35 9.01
C MET A 499 -1.70 -9.44 7.78
N TYR A 500 -1.31 -9.96 6.62
CA TYR A 500 -1.49 -9.28 5.35
C TYR A 500 -1.66 -10.28 4.20
N GLU A 501 -2.32 -9.82 3.14
CA GLU A 501 -2.44 -10.54 1.87
C GLU A 501 -1.21 -10.30 1.01
N GLU A 502 -0.62 -11.37 0.48
CA GLU A 502 0.43 -11.34 -0.54
C GLU A 502 0.07 -12.33 -1.66
N ASP A 503 -0.24 -11.82 -2.84
CA ASP A 503 -0.75 -12.56 -3.99
C ASP A 503 -2.01 -13.39 -3.66
N ILE A 504 -1.85 -14.69 -3.38
CA ILE A 504 -2.92 -15.63 -3.00
C ILE A 504 -2.74 -16.17 -1.58
N LYS A 505 -1.75 -15.65 -0.85
CA LYS A 505 -1.39 -16.09 0.49
C LYS A 505 -1.73 -15.04 1.53
N LEU A 506 -1.97 -15.50 2.74
CA LEU A 506 -2.09 -14.75 3.98
C LEU A 506 -0.86 -15.06 4.83
N LEU A 507 -0.18 -14.02 5.30
CA LEU A 507 1.01 -14.16 6.14
C LEU A 507 0.86 -13.33 7.41
N TYR A 508 1.47 -13.80 8.51
CA TYR A 508 1.65 -12.98 9.70
C TYR A 508 2.56 -11.79 9.40
N ILE A 509 2.29 -10.63 10.03
CA ILE A 509 3.18 -9.46 9.96
C ILE A 509 4.57 -9.78 10.53
N ASP A 510 4.59 -10.59 11.59
CA ASP A 510 5.77 -11.20 12.19
C ASP A 510 5.36 -12.55 12.82
N PRO A 511 6.11 -13.64 12.59
CA PRO A 511 5.85 -14.94 13.22
C PRO A 511 5.81 -14.89 14.75
N GLY A 512 6.51 -13.95 15.39
CA GLY A 512 6.53 -13.83 16.85
C GLY A 512 5.19 -13.44 17.46
N PHE A 513 4.26 -12.84 16.69
CA PHE A 513 2.89 -12.67 17.17
C PHE A 513 2.14 -14.00 17.26
N GLN A 514 2.37 -14.93 16.33
CA GLN A 514 1.81 -16.28 16.40
C GLN A 514 2.32 -17.00 17.65
N GLU A 515 3.63 -16.92 17.92
CA GLU A 515 4.29 -17.51 19.08
C GLU A 515 3.78 -16.91 20.41
N TYR A 516 3.65 -15.59 20.47
CA TYR A 516 3.10 -14.89 21.63
C TYR A 516 1.66 -15.30 21.92
N LEU A 517 0.82 -15.36 20.88
CA LEU A 517 -0.58 -15.74 21.01
C LEU A 517 -0.77 -17.23 21.34
N PHE A 518 0.10 -18.11 20.83
CA PHE A 518 0.21 -19.50 21.29
C PHE A 518 0.49 -19.56 22.80
N ALA A 519 1.48 -18.81 23.28
CA ALA A 519 1.85 -18.80 24.69
C ALA A 519 0.70 -18.28 25.56
N LEU A 520 0.03 -17.21 25.11
CA LEU A 520 -1.12 -16.63 25.78
C LEU A 520 -2.33 -17.58 25.82
N TYR A 521 -2.58 -18.34 24.76
CA TYR A 521 -3.62 -19.37 24.70
C TYR A 521 -3.38 -20.43 25.76
N TYR A 522 -2.22 -21.08 25.76
CA TYR A 522 -1.91 -22.14 26.71
C TYR A 522 -1.68 -21.66 28.14
N TYR A 523 -1.30 -20.40 28.34
CA TYR A 523 -1.36 -19.76 29.65
C TYR A 523 -2.80 -19.68 30.18
N SER A 524 -3.76 -19.35 29.32
CA SER A 524 -5.19 -19.22 29.68
C SER A 524 -5.94 -20.55 29.76
N ALA A 525 -5.46 -21.59 29.06
CA ALA A 525 -6.11 -22.89 28.94
C ALA A 525 -6.20 -23.67 30.27
N ASP A 526 -6.98 -24.75 30.32
CA ASP A 526 -6.97 -25.65 31.48
C ASP A 526 -5.61 -26.40 31.57
N PRO A 527 -5.06 -26.68 32.76
CA PRO A 527 -3.82 -27.45 32.90
C PRO A 527 -3.80 -28.80 32.17
N GLU A 528 -4.94 -29.52 32.07
CA GLU A 528 -4.99 -30.79 31.34
C GLU A 528 -4.83 -30.62 29.83
N GLU A 529 -5.24 -29.48 29.29
CA GLU A 529 -5.06 -29.17 27.87
C GLU A 529 -3.57 -28.98 27.55
N LEU A 530 -2.85 -28.22 28.38
CA LEU A 530 -1.40 -28.06 28.25
C LEU A 530 -0.63 -29.36 28.47
N LYS A 531 -1.08 -30.24 29.38
CA LYS A 531 -0.50 -31.58 29.53
C LYS A 531 -0.74 -32.44 28.30
N THR A 532 -1.90 -32.30 27.66
CA THR A 532 -2.22 -33.03 26.43
C THR A 532 -1.32 -32.57 25.29
N LEU A 533 -1.15 -31.26 25.12
CA LEU A 533 -0.14 -30.69 24.24
C LEU A 533 1.27 -31.21 24.58
N GLY A 534 1.67 -31.18 25.85
CA GLY A 534 2.99 -31.65 26.28
C GLY A 534 3.28 -33.09 25.84
N ARG A 535 2.28 -33.97 25.89
CA ARG A 535 2.40 -35.36 25.43
C ARG A 535 2.56 -35.47 23.92
N THR A 536 1.92 -34.61 23.12
CA THR A 536 2.11 -34.64 21.66
C THR A 536 3.50 -34.20 21.26
N LEU A 537 4.14 -33.34 22.06
CA LEU A 537 5.50 -32.82 21.82
C LEU A 537 6.62 -33.82 22.09
N TRP A 538 6.36 -34.95 22.76
CA TRP A 538 7.41 -35.92 23.14
C TRP A 538 8.09 -36.59 21.95
N ASP A 539 7.40 -36.65 20.80
CA ASP A 539 7.90 -37.31 19.59
C ASP A 539 8.20 -36.31 18.46
N ILE A 540 7.94 -35.00 18.65
CA ILE A 540 8.14 -33.99 17.62
C ILE A 540 9.61 -33.52 17.60
N PRO A 541 10.30 -33.62 16.45
CA PRO A 541 11.64 -33.09 16.26
C PRO A 541 11.74 -31.60 16.57
N ILE A 542 12.91 -31.17 17.07
CA ILE A 542 13.22 -29.73 17.21
C ILE A 542 13.17 -29.02 15.86
N ILE A 543 13.68 -29.67 14.80
CA ILE A 543 13.79 -29.10 13.45
C ILE A 543 12.43 -28.77 12.80
N ASP A 544 11.34 -29.33 13.31
CA ASP A 544 10.01 -29.03 12.79
C ASP A 544 9.55 -27.63 13.23
N PHE A 545 10.16 -27.06 14.27
CA PHE A 545 9.87 -25.71 14.73
C PHE A 545 10.93 -24.71 14.23
N ASP A 546 10.48 -23.57 13.70
CA ASP A 546 11.35 -22.44 13.33
C ASP A 546 11.71 -21.57 14.57
N GLY A 547 12.20 -22.25 15.62
CA GLY A 547 12.49 -21.67 16.94
C GLY A 547 11.54 -22.14 18.05
N TYR A 548 11.89 -21.81 19.30
CA TYR A 548 11.17 -22.23 20.52
C TYR A 548 10.68 -21.04 21.36
N ASP A 549 10.64 -19.86 20.76
CA ASP A 549 10.29 -18.59 21.40
C ASP A 549 8.86 -18.64 22.01
N ALA A 550 7.94 -19.39 21.41
CA ALA A 550 6.59 -19.61 21.94
C ALA A 550 6.60 -20.31 23.31
N PHE A 551 7.48 -21.32 23.49
CA PHE A 551 7.63 -22.04 24.74
C PHE A 551 8.40 -21.24 25.78
N GLU A 552 9.40 -20.46 25.36
CA GLU A 552 10.09 -19.49 26.21
C GLU A 552 9.11 -18.44 26.74
N MET A 553 8.25 -17.88 25.88
CA MET A 553 7.20 -16.95 26.30
C MET A 553 6.17 -17.61 27.23
N LEU A 554 5.83 -18.88 27.02
CA LEU A 554 4.95 -19.63 27.94
C LEU A 554 5.60 -19.82 29.32
N TYR A 555 6.89 -20.12 29.36
CA TYR A 555 7.70 -20.16 30.58
C TYR A 555 7.70 -18.79 31.28
N GLU A 556 7.91 -17.70 30.53
CA GLU A 556 7.83 -16.33 31.05
C GLU A 556 6.43 -15.99 31.58
N PHE A 557 5.36 -16.48 30.94
CA PHE A 557 3.98 -16.28 31.40
C PHE A 557 3.73 -16.98 32.74
N SER A 558 4.15 -18.24 32.90
CA SER A 558 3.99 -18.99 34.14
C SER A 558 4.98 -20.15 34.24
N LEU A 559 6.02 -19.95 35.06
CA LEU A 559 6.97 -21.00 35.46
C LEU A 559 6.25 -22.22 36.04
N GLU A 560 5.36 -22.01 36.99
CA GLU A 560 4.65 -23.10 37.68
C GLU A 560 3.85 -23.97 36.70
N LYS A 561 3.12 -23.34 35.78
CA LYS A 561 2.31 -24.07 34.80
C LYS A 561 3.19 -24.80 33.80
N PHE A 562 4.27 -24.16 33.33
CA PHE A 562 5.24 -24.76 32.43
C PHE A 562 5.89 -26.01 33.05
N GLU A 563 6.40 -25.92 34.28
CA GLU A 563 7.02 -27.05 34.96
C GLU A 563 6.02 -28.18 35.26
N SER A 564 4.85 -27.84 35.81
CA SER A 564 3.87 -28.84 36.25
C SER A 564 3.15 -29.55 35.10
N CYS A 565 2.99 -28.89 33.95
CA CYS A 565 2.22 -29.41 32.82
C CYS A 565 3.08 -29.91 31.65
N LEU A 566 4.29 -29.38 31.44
CA LEU A 566 5.19 -29.82 30.38
C LEU A 566 6.36 -30.67 30.91
N LEU A 567 7.19 -30.11 31.79
CA LEU A 567 8.43 -30.78 32.22
C LEU A 567 8.18 -31.98 33.13
N LYS A 568 7.37 -31.81 34.18
CA LYS A 568 7.13 -32.87 35.18
C LYS A 568 6.48 -34.12 34.57
N PRO A 569 5.45 -34.03 33.70
CA PRO A 569 4.92 -35.21 33.03
C PRO A 569 5.95 -35.92 32.14
N TYR A 570 6.78 -35.16 31.42
CA TYR A 570 7.86 -35.72 30.58
C TYR A 570 8.92 -36.45 31.43
N LEU A 571 9.41 -35.80 32.50
CA LEU A 571 10.35 -36.40 33.43
C LEU A 571 9.75 -37.63 34.12
N HIS A 572 8.48 -37.60 34.49
CA HIS A 572 7.81 -38.77 35.05
C HIS A 572 7.76 -39.93 34.05
N ASN A 573 7.55 -39.67 32.75
CA ASN A 573 7.62 -40.71 31.72
C ASN A 573 9.00 -41.39 31.66
N ILE A 574 10.07 -40.60 31.82
CA ILE A 574 11.46 -41.10 31.82
C ILE A 574 11.79 -41.84 33.12
N PHE A 575 11.48 -41.24 34.28
CA PHE A 575 12.02 -41.65 35.58
C PHE A 575 11.09 -42.53 36.43
N ASN A 576 9.89 -42.88 35.96
CA ASN A 576 8.95 -43.80 36.63
C ASN A 576 9.38 -45.29 36.55
N GLY A 577 10.68 -45.58 36.64
CA GLY A 577 11.27 -46.93 36.59
C GLY A 577 11.75 -47.43 37.96
N THR A 578 11.86 -48.76 38.10
CA THR A 578 12.25 -49.42 39.36
C THR A 578 13.77 -49.40 39.62
N THR A 579 14.60 -49.42 38.57
CA THR A 579 16.07 -49.44 38.71
C THR A 579 16.74 -48.26 38.02
N GLU A 580 17.93 -47.87 38.50
CA GLU A 580 18.71 -46.77 37.92
C GLU A 580 19.11 -47.03 36.45
N ILE A 581 19.42 -48.28 36.10
CA ILE A 581 19.79 -48.65 34.73
C ILE A 581 18.60 -48.45 33.79
N GLU A 582 17.39 -48.86 34.19
CA GLU A 582 16.18 -48.67 33.39
C GLU A 582 15.87 -47.18 33.17
N LYS A 583 16.03 -46.36 34.22
CA LYS A 583 15.86 -44.91 34.12
C LYS A 583 16.87 -44.28 33.16
N PHE A 584 18.14 -44.68 33.25
CA PHE A 584 19.19 -44.17 32.37
C PHE A 584 18.95 -44.56 30.90
N VAL A 585 18.56 -45.80 30.63
CA VAL A 585 18.21 -46.24 29.26
C VAL A 585 16.99 -45.49 28.72
N LYS A 586 15.97 -45.25 29.54
CA LYS A 586 14.81 -44.41 29.15
C LYS A 586 15.21 -42.97 28.87
N PHE A 587 16.08 -42.39 29.70
CA PHE A 587 16.60 -41.04 29.50
C PHE A 587 17.30 -40.93 28.14
N LEU A 588 18.18 -41.88 27.81
CA LEU A 588 18.83 -41.93 26.51
C LEU A 588 17.82 -42.04 25.37
N ARG A 589 16.90 -43.01 25.45
CA ARG A 589 15.93 -43.28 24.38
C ARG A 589 14.94 -42.14 24.13
N HIS A 590 14.48 -41.48 25.19
CA HIS A 590 13.52 -40.38 25.08
C HIS A 590 14.21 -39.04 24.85
N GLY A 591 15.43 -38.85 25.37
CA GLY A 591 16.18 -37.61 25.24
C GLY A 591 16.96 -37.46 23.93
N TYR A 592 17.41 -38.55 23.31
CA TYR A 592 18.21 -38.48 22.08
C TYR A 592 17.72 -39.47 21.02
N ARG A 593 17.73 -39.05 19.75
CA ARG A 593 17.26 -39.87 18.61
C ARG A 593 18.27 -40.92 18.19
N GLU A 594 19.53 -40.52 18.17
CA GLU A 594 20.64 -41.33 17.74
C GLU A 594 21.85 -41.08 18.64
N PHE A 595 22.78 -42.03 18.63
CA PHE A 595 24.02 -41.93 19.40
C PHE A 595 25.18 -42.11 18.44
N GLU A 596 25.94 -41.06 18.27
CA GLU A 596 27.21 -41.11 17.56
C GLU A 596 28.35 -41.10 18.58
N TYR A 597 29.34 -41.96 18.37
CA TYR A 597 30.55 -41.99 19.17
C TYR A 597 31.77 -42.00 18.26
N GLN A 598 32.75 -41.15 18.56
CA GLN A 598 34.03 -41.15 17.87
C GLN A 598 35.01 -42.06 18.60
N VAL A 599 35.65 -42.96 17.86
CA VAL A 599 36.76 -43.78 18.36
C VAL A 599 38.05 -43.26 17.74
N ILE A 600 38.97 -42.83 18.60
CA ILE A 600 40.26 -42.29 18.20
C ILE A 600 41.35 -43.32 18.53
N ASP A 601 42.05 -43.79 17.50
CA ASP A 601 43.20 -44.69 17.63
C ASP A 601 44.46 -43.88 17.92
N THR A 602 44.75 -43.69 19.21
CA THR A 602 45.86 -42.86 19.69
C THR A 602 47.23 -43.39 19.25
N ASP A 603 47.36 -44.71 19.09
CA ASP A 603 48.62 -45.35 18.69
C ASP A 603 48.94 -45.05 17.22
N LYS A 604 47.93 -45.09 16.34
CA LYS A 604 48.12 -44.66 14.94
C LYS A 604 48.43 -43.18 14.83
N ILE A 605 47.78 -42.33 15.63
CA ILE A 605 48.09 -40.90 15.63
C ILE A 605 49.56 -40.69 16.01
N ALA A 606 50.00 -41.25 17.14
CA ALA A 606 51.39 -41.12 17.59
C ALA A 606 52.40 -41.58 16.52
N LYS A 607 52.10 -42.70 15.86
CA LYS A 607 52.92 -43.22 14.75
C LYS A 607 53.01 -42.22 13.59
N TYR A 608 51.88 -41.74 13.07
CA TYR A 608 51.89 -40.88 11.88
C TYR A 608 52.38 -39.46 12.16
N THR A 609 52.12 -38.91 13.36
CA THR A 609 52.68 -37.64 13.83
C THR A 609 54.22 -37.71 13.86
N SER A 610 54.78 -38.82 14.35
CA SER A 610 56.23 -39.04 14.39
C SER A 610 56.85 -39.32 13.01
N GLU A 611 56.18 -40.12 12.16
CA GLU A 611 56.71 -40.49 10.83
C GLU A 611 56.69 -39.32 9.85
N ASN A 612 55.71 -38.42 9.95
CA ASN A 612 55.51 -37.33 8.99
C ASN A 612 55.90 -35.94 9.53
N ASN A 613 56.36 -35.84 10.78
CA ASN A 613 56.64 -34.57 11.47
C ASN A 613 55.50 -33.55 11.32
N ALA A 614 54.27 -34.03 11.54
CA ALA A 614 53.03 -33.29 11.34
C ALA A 614 52.25 -33.21 12.66
N ASP A 615 51.56 -32.11 12.91
CA ASP A 615 50.73 -31.93 14.10
C ASP A 615 49.35 -32.59 13.92
N TRP A 616 48.85 -33.24 14.96
CA TRP A 616 47.50 -33.77 14.98
C TRP A 616 46.49 -32.65 15.27
N ILE A 617 45.47 -32.54 14.41
CA ILE A 617 44.31 -31.69 14.63
C ILE A 617 43.22 -32.55 15.25
N SER A 618 42.84 -32.26 16.49
CA SER A 618 41.74 -32.96 17.15
C SER A 618 40.46 -32.82 16.36
N LEU A 619 39.73 -33.92 16.22
CA LEU A 619 38.36 -33.87 15.73
C LEU A 619 37.52 -33.05 16.71
N LYS A 620 36.55 -32.31 16.15
CA LYS A 620 35.53 -31.67 16.98
C LYS A 620 34.67 -32.76 17.61
N PRO A 621 34.30 -32.63 18.90
CA PRO A 621 33.33 -33.52 19.54
C PRO A 621 32.03 -33.57 18.73
N ILE A 622 31.39 -34.74 18.65
CA ILE A 622 30.04 -34.82 18.11
C ILE A 622 29.09 -34.30 19.17
N ILE A 623 28.28 -33.31 18.79
CA ILE A 623 27.17 -32.82 19.60
C ILE A 623 25.93 -33.57 19.09
N ILE A 624 25.26 -34.28 19.99
CA ILE A 624 24.04 -35.01 19.68
C ILE A 624 22.87 -34.12 20.07
N GLU A 625 22.08 -33.73 19.08
CA GLU A 625 20.93 -32.85 19.30
C GLU A 625 19.83 -33.56 20.11
N PRO A 626 19.10 -32.83 20.96
CA PRO A 626 17.99 -33.39 21.72
C PRO A 626 16.89 -33.93 20.78
N SER A 627 16.22 -35.00 21.18
CA SER A 627 15.26 -35.71 20.33
C SER A 627 13.95 -34.95 20.08
N ASN A 628 13.59 -34.06 21.01
CA ASN A 628 12.34 -33.33 21.04
C ASN A 628 12.48 -31.99 21.77
N ILE A 629 11.51 -31.11 21.52
CA ILE A 629 11.52 -29.73 22.04
C ILE A 629 11.44 -29.65 23.56
N ILE A 630 10.71 -30.54 24.23
CA ILE A 630 10.58 -30.53 25.70
C ILE A 630 11.92 -30.82 26.36
N PHE A 631 12.69 -31.75 25.79
CA PHE A 631 14.01 -32.07 26.32
C PHE A 631 15.04 -30.97 26.03
N MET A 632 14.99 -30.35 24.85
CA MET A 632 15.81 -29.17 24.57
C MET A 632 15.55 -28.04 25.56
N LEU A 633 14.27 -27.70 25.79
CA LEU A 633 13.87 -26.69 26.76
C LEU A 633 14.36 -27.02 28.18
N LEU A 634 14.34 -28.31 28.56
CA LEU A 634 14.88 -28.74 29.86
C LEU A 634 16.40 -28.52 29.95
N LEU A 635 17.17 -28.87 28.91
CA LEU A 635 18.62 -28.71 28.92
C LEU A 635 19.03 -27.24 29.01
N GLN A 636 18.31 -26.36 28.31
CA GLN A 636 18.51 -24.91 28.40
C GLN A 636 18.26 -24.36 29.81
N GLN A 637 17.22 -24.83 30.49
CA GLN A 637 16.95 -24.43 31.89
C GLN A 637 18.05 -24.90 32.87
N LEU A 638 18.85 -25.89 32.47
CA LEU A 638 19.96 -26.43 33.26
C LEU A 638 21.32 -25.86 32.84
N ASP A 639 21.36 -24.92 31.89
CA ASP A 639 22.58 -24.39 31.28
C ASP A 639 23.49 -25.52 30.73
N ILE A 640 22.89 -26.51 30.06
CA ILE A 640 23.59 -27.62 29.42
C ILE A 640 23.56 -27.40 27.90
N ASP A 641 24.75 -27.18 27.33
CA ASP A 641 25.00 -27.02 25.89
C ASP A 641 24.74 -28.30 25.07
#